data_AF-A0A225WUN7-F1
#
_entry.id   AF-A0A225WUN7-F1
#
_cell.length_a   1.000
_cell.length_b   1.000
_cell.length_c   1.000
_cell.angle_alpha   90.00
_cell.angle_beta   90.00
_cell.angle_gamma   90.00
#
_symmetry.space_group_name_H-M   'P 1'
#
loop_
_entity.id
_entity.type
_entity.pdbx_description
1 polymer ?
#
loop_
_entity_poly.entity_id
_entity_poly.type
_entity_poly.pdbx_seq_one_letter_code
_entity_poly.pdbx_strand_id
1 'polypeptide(L)'
;MKDIGSLDNIESTGSGNIGRRLATDTLSLFRAIDKKGLRGFLDGGIFSLSTSLQCAMHCVADPLCLSFDFETVSLDCYISHTDRYAHPEAFLDFSTGVYYEWQGVVDTPELDPNGGLFNTQVVVQLLTTKLGAAIHYYIIPSTELATIDLTNASLFSPGQNYSIAASGDVITLPTYSCKVVAIAVKEGMTDSIVVVSDEYQIFPSKYAYLVPYFNGDYHGLVTRIKLDLKGKKRPRQPRWLEFSNYDTPNGIGPYETQVSVIDMEALDPTFKGFYGGFTAFSKAPFVNETYLIPATDDPNYQTTTWRIVLKAQYAAAPTHSGFGVPDEIVQDVEYLYLVPFYNGTVYASKVLRVMSLTFASTTPIVETLDLSNVSPKLKGFGSAFTYGSYGYLVPRENENGLFGKLVRFRIDKFATASVEVLDLTTINSRYVGFSSAFTCDELTQNLREFPVSNSGLVVRIDLRTFSVNASLDLTTFHPDLCGFSGAVLVTHFAYFVPYMRVNEPDSVEVNPYSGLMARLDLHDFTSVQYLNLTAVNNGLRGFMRGFAYRQYVFLVPHRSRFTKPKGSTQSGKVARIDTNNFSPSGVSYLDLTTTLRSQVPDFADVNLRGFHGGFVSGKYGFFVPYFNGATFSGKVCRINLDKFEEVQALDLTQLDNRLRGYADGILSKVEESLDENLFDEFQIGPGTTDPYDYKY
;
A
#
# COMPACT_ATOMS: atom_id res chain seq x y z
N MET A 1 55.75 -45.96 -4.55
CA MET A 1 57.21 -46.21 -4.49
C MET A 1 57.74 -45.27 -3.41
N LYS A 2 58.03 -45.83 -2.22
CA LYS A 2 59.39 -46.14 -1.71
C LYS A 2 60.14 -44.86 -1.31
N ASP A 3 60.77 -44.67 -0.16
CA ASP A 3 61.16 -45.48 1.02
C ASP A 3 61.56 -44.43 2.11
N ILE A 4 61.18 -44.53 3.39
CA ILE A 4 61.89 -45.14 4.55
C ILE A 4 63.23 -44.48 4.98
N GLY A 5 63.32 -44.08 6.28
CA GLY A 5 64.56 -43.97 7.10
C GLY A 5 64.68 -42.64 7.89
N SER A 6 64.29 -42.47 9.17
CA SER A 6 64.64 -43.10 10.47
C SER A 6 65.95 -42.55 11.10
N LEU A 7 65.88 -41.68 12.11
CA LEU A 7 66.33 -41.78 13.54
C LEU A 7 67.40 -40.66 13.82
N ASP A 8 67.47 -39.90 14.93
CA ASP A 8 67.36 -40.23 16.36
C ASP A 8 67.02 -39.00 17.26
N ASN A 9 66.23 -39.29 18.32
CA ASN A 9 66.28 -38.84 19.74
C ASN A 9 66.35 -37.35 20.16
N ILE A 10 65.36 -36.89 20.93
CA ILE A 10 65.36 -36.88 22.42
C ILE A 10 63.97 -36.40 22.92
N GLU A 11 63.37 -37.20 23.81
CA GLU A 11 62.14 -36.90 24.54
C GLU A 11 62.32 -35.84 25.64
N SER A 12 61.16 -35.32 26.10
CA SER A 12 60.87 -34.79 27.44
C SER A 12 60.94 -33.25 27.64
N THR A 13 59.83 -32.54 27.41
CA THR A 13 58.80 -32.25 28.44
C THR A 13 57.73 -31.26 27.92
N GLY A 14 56.46 -31.58 28.13
CA GLY A 14 55.50 -30.61 28.69
C GLY A 14 54.65 -29.73 27.76
N SER A 15 53.45 -30.25 27.44
CA SER A 15 52.17 -29.52 27.40
C SER A 15 51.88 -28.53 26.25
N GLY A 16 51.35 -29.07 25.15
CA GLY A 16 50.01 -28.73 24.65
C GLY A 16 49.66 -27.26 24.39
N ASN A 17 50.15 -26.70 23.28
CA ASN A 17 49.51 -25.55 22.63
C ASN A 17 48.29 -26.03 21.82
N ILE A 18 47.11 -25.91 22.40
CA ILE A 18 45.84 -26.02 21.66
C ILE A 18 45.48 -24.60 21.21
N GLY A 19 45.38 -24.42 19.89
CA GLY A 19 45.08 -23.15 19.25
C GLY A 19 43.79 -22.50 19.78
N ARG A 20 43.93 -21.27 20.28
CA ARG A 20 42.83 -20.33 20.48
C ARG A 20 42.18 -20.04 19.13
N ARG A 21 41.02 -20.65 18.87
CA ARG A 21 40.00 -20.03 18.02
C ARG A 21 39.53 -18.76 18.74
N LEU A 22 39.78 -17.61 18.14
CA LEU A 22 39.24 -16.31 18.56
C LEU A 22 37.71 -16.36 18.46
N ALA A 23 37.05 -16.65 19.58
CA ALA A 23 35.70 -16.15 19.82
C ALA A 23 35.87 -14.70 20.30
N THR A 24 35.30 -13.75 19.57
CA THR A 24 35.22 -12.35 20.00
C THR A 24 34.49 -12.27 21.34
N ASP A 25 35.20 -11.82 22.36
CA ASP A 25 34.71 -11.62 23.72
C ASP A 25 33.61 -10.53 23.72
N THR A 26 32.43 -10.76 24.30
CA THR A 26 31.31 -9.79 24.36
C THR A 26 31.73 -8.44 24.95
N LEU A 27 32.72 -8.45 25.84
CA LEU A 27 33.30 -7.23 26.41
C LEU A 27 33.93 -6.31 25.34
N SER A 28 34.35 -6.86 24.20
CA SER A 28 34.89 -6.09 23.07
C SER A 28 33.86 -5.18 22.37
N LEU A 29 32.57 -5.39 22.62
CA LEU A 29 31.50 -4.48 22.15
C LEU A 29 31.47 -3.15 22.91
N PHE A 30 32.25 -3.04 24.00
CA PHE A 30 32.28 -1.88 24.87
C PHE A 30 33.68 -1.27 24.97
N ARG A 31 33.73 0.05 24.99
CA ARG A 31 34.91 0.83 25.33
C ARG A 31 34.97 1.05 26.83
N ALA A 32 36.09 0.68 27.44
CA ALA A 32 36.35 0.92 28.86
C ALA A 32 36.95 2.32 29.10
N ILE A 33 36.49 2.98 30.16
CA ILE A 33 37.04 4.24 30.67
C ILE A 33 37.31 4.08 32.16
N ASP A 34 38.59 4.01 32.51
CA ASP A 34 39.03 3.78 33.87
C ASP A 34 38.72 4.97 34.79
N LYS A 35 38.46 4.66 36.07
CA LYS A 35 38.26 5.61 37.16
C LYS A 35 37.06 6.54 36.96
N LYS A 36 36.06 6.07 36.23
CA LYS A 36 34.84 6.79 35.90
C LYS A 36 33.63 5.92 36.17
N GLY A 37 32.49 6.56 36.41
CA GLY A 37 31.20 5.89 36.41
C GLY A 37 30.02 6.85 36.32
N LEU A 38 28.86 6.30 36.01
CA LEU A 38 27.62 7.06 35.84
C LEU A 38 26.80 7.00 37.14
N ARG A 39 26.83 8.09 37.93
CA ARG A 39 26.26 8.10 39.28
C ARG A 39 24.83 8.60 39.27
N GLY A 40 23.93 7.83 39.88
CA GLY A 40 22.51 8.19 40.06
C GLY A 40 21.55 7.64 38.99
N PHE A 41 22.07 6.93 37.99
CA PHE A 41 21.29 6.34 36.89
C PHE A 41 21.52 4.83 36.84
N LEU A 42 20.88 4.11 37.76
CA LEU A 42 21.06 2.66 37.98
C LEU A 42 19.80 1.88 37.61
N ASP A 43 19.08 2.35 36.60
CA ASP A 43 17.72 1.91 36.26
C ASP A 43 17.67 0.44 35.80
N GLY A 44 18.78 -0.10 35.27
CA GLY A 44 18.92 -1.51 34.91
C GLY A 44 19.29 -2.42 36.08
N GLY A 45 19.53 -1.86 37.27
CA GLY A 45 19.80 -2.59 38.51
C GLY A 45 21.28 -2.80 38.83
N ILE A 46 21.50 -3.35 40.02
CA ILE A 46 22.83 -3.64 40.57
C ILE A 46 22.95 -5.16 40.74
N PHE A 47 24.04 -5.72 40.22
CA PHE A 47 24.29 -7.16 40.25
C PHE A 47 25.70 -7.44 40.78
N SER A 48 25.81 -8.29 41.80
CA SER A 48 27.11 -8.75 42.28
C SER A 48 27.65 -9.84 41.33
N LEU A 49 28.36 -9.42 40.29
CA LEU A 49 28.86 -10.27 39.21
C LEU A 49 30.38 -10.36 39.26
N SER A 50 30.92 -11.57 39.18
CA SER A 50 32.35 -11.79 39.41
C SER A 50 33.30 -11.15 38.38
N THR A 51 32.83 -10.72 37.21
CA THR A 51 33.68 -10.17 36.14
C THR A 51 32.97 -9.11 35.29
N SER A 52 33.73 -8.19 34.69
CA SER A 52 33.21 -7.21 33.72
C SER A 52 32.64 -7.85 32.44
N LEU A 53 33.09 -9.05 32.06
CA LEU A 53 32.48 -9.80 30.97
C LEU A 53 31.03 -10.20 31.30
N GLN A 54 30.76 -10.65 32.52
CA GLN A 54 29.39 -10.96 32.93
C GLN A 54 28.51 -9.71 32.93
N CYS A 55 29.05 -8.55 33.34
CA CYS A 55 28.36 -7.27 33.17
C CYS A 55 28.00 -6.98 31.73
N ALA A 56 28.96 -7.12 30.81
CA ALA A 56 28.72 -6.91 29.39
C ALA A 56 27.63 -7.86 28.87
N MET A 57 27.67 -9.15 29.24
CA MET A 57 26.61 -10.11 28.85
C MET A 57 25.23 -9.71 29.39
N HIS A 58 25.15 -9.21 30.62
CA HIS A 58 23.90 -8.70 31.19
C HIS A 58 23.41 -7.45 30.46
N CYS A 59 24.30 -6.51 30.16
CA CYS A 59 23.97 -5.33 29.38
C CYS A 59 23.49 -5.69 27.97
N VAL A 60 24.12 -6.64 27.28
CA VAL A 60 23.64 -7.11 25.96
C VAL A 60 22.27 -7.78 26.04
N ALA A 61 21.96 -8.48 27.13
CA ALA A 61 20.67 -9.12 27.32
C ALA A 61 19.55 -8.14 27.74
N ASP A 62 19.90 -6.99 28.31
CA ASP A 62 18.97 -5.92 28.64
C ASP A 62 18.75 -5.00 27.44
N PRO A 63 17.56 -5.00 26.80
CA PRO A 63 17.29 -4.21 25.60
C PRO A 63 17.34 -2.70 25.82
N LEU A 64 17.41 -2.23 27.07
CA LEU A 64 17.50 -0.81 27.42
C LEU A 64 18.91 -0.37 27.84
N CYS A 65 19.87 -1.29 27.94
CA CYS A 65 21.21 -0.94 28.43
C CYS A 65 22.00 -0.08 27.43
N LEU A 66 22.38 1.12 27.86
CA LEU A 66 23.23 2.05 27.10
C LEU A 66 24.66 2.08 27.61
N SER A 67 24.88 1.81 28.90
CA SER A 67 26.21 1.69 29.49
C SER A 67 26.18 0.93 30.82
N PHE A 68 27.34 0.55 31.35
CA PHE A 68 27.44 -0.02 32.69
C PHE A 68 28.73 0.37 33.41
N ASP A 69 28.67 0.42 34.74
CA ASP A 69 29.88 0.52 35.58
C ASP A 69 30.23 -0.84 36.16
N PHE A 70 31.53 -1.16 36.21
CA PHE A 70 32.04 -2.29 36.95
C PHE A 70 32.96 -1.80 38.08
N GLU A 71 32.60 -2.11 39.32
CA GLU A 71 33.39 -1.78 40.50
C GLU A 71 34.41 -2.88 40.79
N THR A 72 35.69 -2.55 40.71
CA THR A 72 36.79 -3.52 40.74
C THR A 72 37.07 -4.09 42.12
N VAL A 73 36.61 -3.44 43.20
CA VAL A 73 36.81 -3.88 44.58
C VAL A 73 35.66 -4.77 45.06
N SER A 74 34.41 -4.32 44.90
CA SER A 74 33.24 -5.10 45.34
C SER A 74 32.78 -6.13 44.30
N LEU A 75 33.27 -6.03 43.06
CA LEU A 75 32.80 -6.82 41.92
C LEU A 75 31.30 -6.62 41.67
N ASP A 76 30.82 -5.39 41.90
CA ASP A 76 29.45 -5.03 41.60
C ASP A 76 29.36 -4.43 40.20
N CYS A 77 28.26 -4.80 39.53
CA CYS A 77 27.87 -4.35 38.22
C CYS A 77 26.69 -3.40 38.33
N TYR A 78 26.77 -2.26 37.64
CA TYR A 78 25.76 -1.21 37.68
C TYR A 78 25.26 -0.97 36.26
N ILE A 79 24.07 -1.48 35.92
CA ILE A 79 23.50 -1.34 34.58
C ILE A 79 22.75 -0.01 34.46
N SER A 80 23.06 0.76 33.41
CA SER A 80 22.48 2.07 33.14
C SER A 80 21.70 2.06 31.83
N HIS A 81 20.46 2.58 31.87
CA HIS A 81 19.64 2.82 30.67
C HIS A 81 19.90 4.19 30.05
N THR A 82 21.06 4.77 30.34
CA THR A 82 21.54 6.04 29.81
C THR A 82 23.06 6.01 29.66
N ASP A 83 23.65 7.08 29.15
CA ASP A 83 25.08 7.23 28.94
C ASP A 83 25.55 8.64 29.29
N ARG A 84 26.87 8.84 29.24
CA ARG A 84 27.52 10.11 29.56
C ARG A 84 27.22 11.24 28.56
N TYR A 85 26.66 10.94 27.40
CA TYR A 85 26.31 11.95 26.40
C TYR A 85 24.93 12.53 26.69
N ALA A 86 23.99 11.68 27.11
CA ALA A 86 22.69 12.11 27.60
C ALA A 86 22.77 12.83 28.96
N HIS A 87 23.63 12.35 29.88
CA HIS A 87 23.80 12.93 31.22
C HIS A 87 25.28 13.18 31.55
N PRO A 88 25.92 14.18 30.92
CA PRO A 88 27.33 14.50 31.19
C PRO A 88 27.58 14.90 32.64
N GLU A 89 26.57 15.46 33.33
CA GLU A 89 26.63 15.84 34.74
C GLU A 89 26.77 14.64 35.70
N ALA A 90 26.32 13.46 35.28
CA ALA A 90 26.35 12.23 36.08
C ALA A 90 27.62 11.41 35.87
N PHE A 91 28.43 11.76 34.85
CA PHE A 91 29.67 11.08 34.52
C PHE A 91 30.83 11.58 35.41
N LEU A 92 30.96 10.97 36.59
CA LEU A 92 31.82 11.45 37.66
C LEU A 92 33.05 10.56 37.87
N ASP A 93 34.02 11.07 38.63
CA ASP A 93 35.18 10.28 39.05
C ASP A 93 34.74 9.18 40.01
N PHE A 94 35.18 7.96 39.71
CA PHE A 94 34.93 6.78 40.52
C PHE A 94 36.21 5.97 40.60
N SER A 95 37.04 6.23 41.61
CA SER A 95 38.44 5.77 41.67
C SER A 95 38.64 4.25 41.51
N THR A 96 37.62 3.47 41.82
CA THR A 96 37.65 2.01 41.83
C THR A 96 36.73 1.40 40.75
N GLY A 97 36.01 2.23 40.00
CA GLY A 97 35.13 1.80 38.92
C GLY A 97 35.74 1.95 37.53
N VAL A 98 35.21 1.16 36.60
CA VAL A 98 35.45 1.26 35.17
C VAL A 98 34.10 1.42 34.48
N TYR A 99 33.94 2.51 33.73
CA TYR A 99 32.75 2.78 32.92
C TYR A 99 32.89 2.11 31.56
N TYR A 100 31.84 1.44 31.10
CA TYR A 100 31.77 0.78 29.81
C TYR A 100 30.62 1.34 28.98
N GLU A 101 30.95 1.87 27.80
CA GLU A 101 29.99 2.36 26.80
C GLU A 101 30.09 1.57 25.51
N TRP A 102 28.99 1.46 24.77
CA TRP A 102 28.99 0.80 23.45
C TRP A 102 30.01 1.45 22.50
N GLN A 103 30.74 0.62 21.76
CA GLN A 103 31.65 1.07 20.69
C GLN A 103 31.36 0.34 19.38
N GLY A 104 32.02 0.79 18.31
CA GLY A 104 31.87 0.23 16.96
C GLY A 104 31.11 1.15 16.02
N VAL A 105 30.55 0.56 14.96
CA VAL A 105 29.74 1.25 13.95
C VAL A 105 28.26 1.13 14.33
N VAL A 106 27.52 2.22 14.19
CA VAL A 106 26.06 2.22 14.41
C VAL A 106 25.37 1.37 13.33
N ASP A 107 24.35 0.61 13.72
CA ASP A 107 23.58 -0.20 12.78
C ASP A 107 22.90 0.68 11.73
N THR A 108 22.98 0.26 10.48
CA THR A 108 22.47 1.02 9.33
C THR A 108 20.96 1.25 9.42
N PRO A 109 20.47 2.45 9.02
CA PRO A 109 19.04 2.69 8.92
C PRO A 109 18.35 1.72 7.97
N GLU A 110 17.16 1.28 8.36
CA GLU A 110 16.19 0.60 7.52
C GLU A 110 15.01 1.55 7.25
N LEU A 111 14.50 1.53 6.01
CA LEU A 111 13.36 2.32 5.58
C LEU A 111 12.20 1.40 5.25
N ASP A 112 11.03 1.66 5.82
CA ASP A 112 9.85 0.84 5.62
C ASP A 112 8.61 1.68 5.26
N PRO A 113 8.05 1.56 4.04
CA PRO A 113 8.55 0.76 2.93
C PRO A 113 9.80 1.39 2.28
N ASN A 114 10.62 0.57 1.60
CA ASN A 114 11.76 1.05 0.82
C ASN A 114 11.38 1.31 -0.65
N GLY A 115 10.91 2.52 -0.95
CA GLY A 115 10.46 2.92 -2.28
C GLY A 115 9.07 2.39 -2.66
N GLY A 116 8.67 2.61 -3.91
CA GLY A 116 7.40 2.12 -4.47
C GLY A 116 6.63 3.17 -5.25
N LEU A 117 5.52 2.75 -5.88
CA LEU A 117 4.63 3.62 -6.64
C LEU A 117 3.36 3.90 -5.85
N PHE A 118 3.07 5.19 -5.63
CA PHE A 118 1.96 5.65 -4.81
C PHE A 118 1.16 6.73 -5.51
N ASN A 119 -0.15 6.55 -5.60
CA ASN A 119 -1.04 7.55 -6.18
C ASN A 119 -1.41 8.69 -5.21
N THR A 120 -0.77 8.72 -4.05
CA THR A 120 -1.08 9.63 -2.94
C THR A 120 0.15 9.81 -2.06
N GLN A 121 0.04 10.68 -1.06
CA GLN A 121 1.08 10.89 -0.06
C GLN A 121 1.14 9.71 0.92
N VAL A 122 2.36 9.24 1.19
CA VAL A 122 2.62 8.10 2.06
C VAL A 122 3.54 8.46 3.20
N VAL A 123 3.63 7.55 4.16
CA VAL A 123 4.58 7.64 5.26
C VAL A 123 5.63 6.53 5.13
N VAL A 124 6.82 6.83 5.64
CA VAL A 124 7.93 5.88 5.76
C VAL A 124 8.35 5.86 7.22
N GLN A 125 8.66 4.68 7.73
CA GLN A 125 9.29 4.52 9.03
C GLN A 125 10.80 4.41 8.87
N LEU A 126 11.54 5.11 9.71
CA LEU A 126 12.99 5.01 9.77
C LEU A 126 13.39 4.23 11.02
N LEU A 127 14.13 3.13 10.85
CA LEU A 127 14.49 2.21 11.92
C LEU A 127 16.01 2.06 12.00
N THR A 128 16.56 1.96 13.20
CA THR A 128 17.92 1.46 13.45
C THR A 128 17.88 0.61 14.71
N THR A 129 18.58 -0.52 14.71
CA THR A 129 18.63 -1.43 15.86
C THR A 129 19.49 -0.89 17.00
N LYS A 130 20.28 0.17 16.76
CA LYS A 130 21.10 0.76 17.81
C LYS A 130 20.27 1.65 18.72
N LEU A 131 20.01 1.15 19.93
CA LEU A 131 19.32 1.92 20.96
C LEU A 131 20.02 3.26 21.24
N GLY A 132 19.22 4.33 21.30
CA GLY A 132 19.67 5.69 21.55
C GLY A 132 20.35 6.36 20.35
N ALA A 133 20.43 5.69 19.20
CA ALA A 133 20.88 6.33 17.97
C ALA A 133 19.78 7.21 17.36
N ALA A 134 20.20 8.32 16.76
CA ALA A 134 19.36 9.17 15.92
C ALA A 134 19.58 8.83 14.44
N ILE A 135 18.58 9.07 13.63
CA ILE A 135 18.65 8.91 12.17
C ILE A 135 18.62 10.31 11.56
N HIS A 136 19.72 10.71 10.94
CA HIS A 136 19.79 11.92 10.14
C HIS A 136 19.38 11.60 8.71
N TYR A 137 18.51 12.42 8.11
CA TYR A 137 18.00 12.13 6.77
C TYR A 137 17.74 13.36 5.90
N TYR A 138 17.74 13.11 4.59
CA TYR A 138 17.32 14.00 3.53
C TYR A 138 16.21 13.38 2.70
N ILE A 139 15.32 14.22 2.19
CA ILE A 139 14.38 13.86 1.12
C ILE A 139 14.81 14.62 -0.12
N ILE A 140 15.21 13.89 -1.15
CA ILE A 140 15.79 14.47 -2.37
C ILE A 140 14.81 14.23 -3.52
N PRO A 141 14.33 15.30 -4.19
CA PRO A 141 13.45 15.17 -5.35
C PRO A 141 14.10 14.33 -6.45
N SER A 142 13.31 13.48 -7.13
CA SER A 142 13.81 12.64 -8.22
C SER A 142 14.43 13.46 -9.36
N THR A 143 13.97 14.69 -9.56
CA THR A 143 14.50 15.64 -10.56
C THR A 143 15.90 16.15 -10.27
N GLU A 144 16.36 16.04 -9.02
CA GLU A 144 17.66 16.56 -8.57
C GLU A 144 18.70 15.45 -8.37
N LEU A 145 18.36 14.18 -8.60
CA LEU A 145 19.25 13.04 -8.35
C LEU A 145 20.52 13.05 -9.21
N ALA A 146 20.48 13.68 -10.40
CA ALA A 146 21.62 13.72 -11.32
C ALA A 146 22.75 14.67 -10.86
N THR A 147 22.49 15.56 -9.90
CA THR A 147 23.43 16.62 -9.50
C THR A 147 24.07 16.38 -8.13
N ILE A 148 23.70 15.30 -7.43
CA ILE A 148 24.11 15.03 -6.04
C ILE A 148 24.71 13.63 -5.93
N ASP A 149 25.90 13.52 -5.32
CA ASP A 149 26.43 12.22 -4.88
C ASP A 149 25.75 11.79 -3.56
N LEU A 150 24.71 10.98 -3.70
CA LEU A 150 23.83 10.52 -2.61
C LEU A 150 24.54 9.59 -1.60
N THR A 151 25.71 9.06 -1.94
CA THR A 151 26.45 8.12 -1.09
C THR A 151 27.49 8.81 -0.21
N ASN A 152 27.69 10.11 -0.41
CA ASN A 152 28.71 10.86 0.30
C ASN A 152 28.25 11.21 1.73
N ALA A 153 28.90 10.62 2.73
CA ALA A 153 28.64 10.92 4.14
C ALA A 153 28.86 12.40 4.51
N SER A 154 29.59 13.18 3.71
CA SER A 154 29.74 14.62 3.93
C SER A 154 28.41 15.39 3.84
N LEU A 155 27.37 14.80 3.25
CA LEU A 155 26.01 15.34 3.27
C LEU A 155 25.50 15.56 4.72
N PHE A 156 25.99 14.78 5.68
CA PHE A 156 25.59 14.86 7.08
C PHE A 156 26.65 15.53 7.97
N SER A 157 27.59 16.25 7.37
CA SER A 157 28.63 16.98 8.12
C SER A 157 28.04 18.15 8.92
N PRO A 158 28.71 18.57 10.02
CA PRO A 158 28.30 19.74 10.79
C PRO A 158 28.15 20.99 9.90
N GLY A 159 27.01 21.68 10.03
CA GLY A 159 26.66 22.85 9.24
C GLY A 159 25.77 22.58 8.02
N GLN A 160 25.49 21.31 7.71
CA GLN A 160 24.45 20.92 6.75
C GLN A 160 23.07 20.89 7.42
N ASN A 161 22.02 21.18 6.65
CA ASN A 161 20.64 21.26 7.16
C ASN A 161 19.88 19.96 6.86
N TYR A 162 20.12 18.90 7.63
CA TYR A 162 19.40 17.63 7.55
C TYR A 162 18.31 17.55 8.61
N SER A 163 17.33 16.67 8.39
CA SER A 163 16.31 16.34 9.38
C SER A 163 16.79 15.25 10.33
N ILE A 164 16.27 15.23 11.55
CA ILE A 164 16.60 14.22 12.58
C ILE A 164 15.31 13.49 12.96
N ALA A 165 15.39 12.17 13.02
CA ALA A 165 14.35 11.26 13.47
C ALA A 165 14.92 10.33 14.56
N ALA A 166 14.10 9.95 15.53
CA ALA A 166 14.40 8.82 16.40
C ALA A 166 14.15 7.49 15.65
N SER A 167 14.78 6.41 16.12
CA SER A 167 14.45 5.08 15.62
C SER A 167 12.97 4.76 15.87
N GLY A 168 12.25 4.38 14.81
CA GLY A 168 10.83 4.09 14.83
C GLY A 168 9.92 5.26 14.45
N ASP A 169 10.46 6.47 14.26
CA ASP A 169 9.68 7.62 13.83
C ASP A 169 9.10 7.43 12.43
N VAL A 170 7.87 7.92 12.25
CA VAL A 170 7.12 7.87 10.99
C VAL A 170 7.18 9.25 10.32
N ILE A 171 7.80 9.34 9.16
CA ILE A 171 7.93 10.56 8.37
C ILE A 171 6.90 10.57 7.23
N THR A 172 6.28 11.73 6.97
CA THR A 172 5.40 11.91 5.81
C THR A 172 6.22 12.39 4.62
N LEU A 173 6.19 11.63 3.52
CA LEU A 173 6.89 11.99 2.29
C LEU A 173 6.20 13.17 1.60
N PRO A 174 6.90 13.96 0.76
CA PRO A 174 6.30 15.03 -0.02
C PRO A 174 5.33 14.50 -1.09
N THR A 175 4.66 15.42 -1.78
CA THR A 175 3.70 15.13 -2.86
C THR A 175 4.37 15.02 -4.23
N TYR A 176 5.65 14.67 -4.28
CA TYR A 176 6.44 14.51 -5.50
C TYR A 176 7.37 13.30 -5.36
N SER A 177 7.76 12.72 -6.49
CA SER A 177 8.68 11.58 -6.52
C SER A 177 10.04 11.95 -5.93
N CYS A 178 10.56 11.09 -5.05
CA CYS A 178 11.77 11.38 -4.29
C CYS A 178 12.53 10.11 -3.88
N LYS A 179 13.76 10.31 -3.39
CA LYS A 179 14.52 9.32 -2.62
C LYS A 179 14.80 9.84 -1.22
N VAL A 180 14.83 8.92 -0.25
CA VAL A 180 15.26 9.21 1.11
C VAL A 180 16.70 8.74 1.27
N VAL A 181 17.54 9.63 1.79
CA VAL A 181 18.95 9.33 2.12
C VAL A 181 19.10 9.46 3.62
N ALA A 182 19.62 8.43 4.29
CA ALA A 182 19.67 8.38 5.74
C ALA A 182 21.01 7.82 6.26
N ILE A 183 21.41 8.28 7.45
CA ILE A 183 22.55 7.77 8.22
C ILE A 183 22.15 7.67 9.69
N ALA A 184 22.56 6.60 10.37
CA ALA A 184 22.36 6.45 11.81
C ALA A 184 23.59 6.96 12.55
N VAL A 185 23.37 7.80 13.55
CA VAL A 185 24.39 8.51 14.32
C VAL A 185 24.15 8.27 15.80
N LYS A 186 25.22 7.98 16.53
CA LYS A 186 25.20 7.88 17.99
C LYS A 186 26.51 8.42 18.54
N GLU A 187 26.41 9.38 19.46
CA GLU A 187 27.59 9.97 20.08
C GLU A 187 28.44 8.88 20.78
N GLY A 188 29.76 8.96 20.61
CA GLY A 188 30.69 7.94 21.10
C GLY A 188 30.91 6.73 20.19
N MET A 189 30.12 6.57 19.13
CA MET A 189 30.27 5.51 18.12
C MET A 189 30.66 6.10 16.76
N THR A 190 31.08 5.23 15.83
CA THR A 190 31.26 5.60 14.42
C THR A 190 29.90 5.53 13.72
N ASP A 191 29.56 6.56 12.95
CA ASP A 191 28.30 6.62 12.19
C ASP A 191 28.15 5.44 11.22
N SER A 192 26.91 5.09 10.90
CA SER A 192 26.63 4.02 9.93
C SER A 192 27.08 4.41 8.51
N ILE A 193 27.05 3.45 7.59
CA ILE A 193 27.07 3.81 6.17
C ILE A 193 25.78 4.56 5.80
N VAL A 194 25.86 5.42 4.78
CA VAL A 194 24.71 6.10 4.20
C VAL A 194 23.85 5.10 3.44
N VAL A 195 22.54 5.12 3.70
CA VAL A 195 21.54 4.33 3.00
C VAL A 195 20.76 5.24 2.06
N VAL A 196 20.54 4.78 0.84
CA VAL A 196 19.73 5.46 -0.17
C VAL A 196 18.56 4.55 -0.51
N SER A 197 17.35 5.06 -0.40
CA SER A 197 16.15 4.30 -0.72
C SER A 197 16.04 3.97 -2.22
N ASP A 198 15.20 2.99 -2.52
CA ASP A 198 14.57 2.92 -3.83
C ASP A 198 13.68 4.14 -4.06
N GLU A 199 13.34 4.42 -5.31
CA GLU A 199 12.54 5.59 -5.64
C GLU A 199 11.11 5.46 -5.11
N TYR A 200 10.65 6.49 -4.40
CA TYR A 200 9.24 6.70 -4.10
C TYR A 200 8.63 7.48 -5.27
N GLN A 201 7.92 6.80 -6.16
CA GLN A 201 7.19 7.44 -7.25
C GLN A 201 5.83 7.91 -6.74
N ILE A 202 5.69 9.22 -6.53
CA ILE A 202 4.51 9.83 -5.91
C ILE A 202 3.88 10.82 -6.89
N PHE A 203 2.74 10.43 -7.45
CA PHE A 203 1.98 11.24 -8.39
C PHE A 203 0.51 10.83 -8.33
N PRO A 204 -0.46 11.74 -8.47
CA PRO A 204 -1.86 11.33 -8.43
C PRO A 204 -2.25 10.65 -9.74
N SER A 205 -3.08 9.62 -9.67
CA SER A 205 -3.64 8.99 -10.86
C SER A 205 -4.65 9.92 -11.52
N LYS A 206 -4.53 10.09 -12.83
CA LYS A 206 -5.50 10.80 -13.68
C LYS A 206 -6.82 10.05 -13.81
N TYR A 207 -6.75 8.73 -13.87
CA TYR A 207 -7.90 7.86 -14.15
C TYR A 207 -8.12 6.82 -13.04
N ALA A 208 -9.39 6.48 -12.83
CA ALA A 208 -9.80 5.29 -12.09
C ALA A 208 -10.73 4.42 -12.94
N TYR A 209 -10.60 3.11 -12.80
CA TYR A 209 -11.44 2.10 -13.45
C TYR A 209 -12.34 1.44 -12.40
N LEU A 210 -13.65 1.51 -12.60
CA LEU A 210 -14.63 0.83 -11.77
C LEU A 210 -14.88 -0.58 -12.29
N VAL A 211 -14.83 -1.56 -11.38
CA VAL A 211 -15.00 -2.98 -11.66
C VAL A 211 -16.49 -3.34 -11.62
N PRO A 212 -17.10 -3.73 -12.76
CA PRO A 212 -18.54 -3.98 -12.85
C PRO A 212 -18.91 -5.31 -12.19
N TYR A 213 -19.94 -5.29 -11.34
CA TYR A 213 -20.33 -6.45 -10.56
C TYR A 213 -21.80 -6.79 -10.74
N PHE A 214 -22.69 -6.10 -10.01
CA PHE A 214 -24.10 -6.47 -9.93
C PHE A 214 -24.98 -5.25 -9.72
N ASN A 215 -25.94 -5.03 -10.61
CA ASN A 215 -26.85 -3.88 -10.61
C ASN A 215 -28.34 -4.27 -10.62
N GLY A 216 -28.65 -5.50 -10.20
CA GLY A 216 -29.95 -6.17 -10.40
C GLY A 216 -29.76 -7.44 -11.22
N ASP A 217 -28.79 -7.41 -12.13
CA ASP A 217 -28.18 -8.55 -12.80
C ASP A 217 -26.64 -8.36 -12.80
N TYR A 218 -25.90 -9.42 -13.08
CA TYR A 218 -24.45 -9.28 -13.32
C TYR A 218 -24.22 -8.57 -14.65
N HIS A 219 -23.28 -7.63 -14.69
CA HIS A 219 -23.01 -6.81 -15.89
C HIS A 219 -21.51 -6.68 -16.21
N GLY A 220 -21.21 -6.29 -17.46
CA GLY A 220 -19.86 -6.12 -18.00
C GLY A 220 -19.44 -4.67 -18.29
N LEU A 221 -20.15 -3.68 -17.74
CA LEU A 221 -19.93 -2.25 -18.02
C LEU A 221 -18.71 -1.67 -17.28
N VAL A 222 -17.51 -1.94 -17.78
CA VAL A 222 -16.26 -1.43 -17.20
C VAL A 222 -16.18 0.07 -17.44
N THR A 223 -16.05 0.84 -16.36
CA THR A 223 -16.19 2.30 -16.42
C THR A 223 -14.90 2.99 -16.00
N ARG A 224 -14.36 3.87 -16.85
CA ARG A 224 -13.22 4.73 -16.54
C ARG A 224 -13.69 6.13 -16.21
N ILE A 225 -13.16 6.71 -15.14
CA ILE A 225 -13.48 8.06 -14.65
C ILE A 225 -12.21 8.89 -14.63
N LYS A 226 -12.26 10.09 -15.23
CA LYS A 226 -11.24 11.14 -15.10
C LYS A 226 -11.40 11.88 -13.77
N LEU A 227 -10.32 12.02 -13.01
CA LEU A 227 -10.33 12.53 -11.62
C LEU A 227 -9.89 14.00 -11.50
N ASP A 228 -9.06 14.47 -12.41
CA ASP A 228 -8.39 15.78 -12.45
C ASP A 228 -9.19 16.82 -13.25
N LEU A 229 -10.39 17.16 -12.78
CA LEU A 229 -11.26 18.06 -13.55
C LEU A 229 -11.04 19.54 -13.19
N LYS A 230 -10.87 20.37 -14.24
CA LYS A 230 -10.86 21.84 -14.13
C LYS A 230 -12.18 22.48 -13.72
N GLY A 231 -13.28 21.74 -13.88
CA GLY A 231 -14.62 22.29 -13.69
C GLY A 231 -14.99 23.33 -14.76
N LYS A 232 -16.19 23.89 -14.65
CA LYS A 232 -16.65 24.96 -15.54
C LYS A 232 -16.50 26.32 -14.88
N LYS A 233 -16.19 27.37 -15.67
CA LYS A 233 -16.15 28.75 -15.17
C LYS A 233 -17.55 29.17 -14.69
N ARG A 234 -17.62 29.64 -13.45
CA ARG A 234 -18.86 30.14 -12.82
C ARG A 234 -18.79 31.66 -12.60
N PRO A 235 -19.96 32.34 -12.49
CA PRO A 235 -20.00 33.76 -12.09
C PRO A 235 -19.37 34.02 -10.72
N ARG A 236 -19.55 33.10 -9.79
CA ARG A 236 -18.80 33.06 -8.53
C ARG A 236 -17.85 31.87 -8.58
N GLN A 237 -16.57 32.12 -8.34
CA GLN A 237 -15.59 31.03 -8.36
C GLN A 237 -15.94 29.94 -7.36
N PRO A 238 -15.73 28.66 -7.73
CA PRO A 238 -15.91 27.56 -6.81
C PRO A 238 -14.92 27.68 -5.65
N ARG A 239 -15.29 27.18 -4.47
CA ARG A 239 -14.41 27.19 -3.29
C ARG A 239 -13.57 25.91 -3.16
N TRP A 240 -13.78 24.98 -4.06
CA TRP A 240 -13.25 23.62 -4.03
C TRP A 240 -13.07 23.13 -5.47
N LEU A 241 -12.17 22.18 -5.66
CA LEU A 241 -12.04 21.46 -6.92
C LEU A 241 -13.35 20.72 -7.21
N GLU A 242 -13.88 20.85 -8.41
CA GLU A 242 -15.14 20.20 -8.78
C GLU A 242 -14.92 18.72 -9.09
N PHE A 243 -15.94 17.89 -8.81
CA PHE A 243 -15.92 16.46 -9.16
C PHE A 243 -16.96 16.10 -10.22
N SER A 244 -17.95 16.96 -10.41
CA SER A 244 -19.13 16.73 -11.23
C SER A 244 -19.58 18.04 -11.87
N ASN A 245 -20.38 17.91 -12.90
CA ASN A 245 -20.95 19.03 -13.62
C ASN A 245 -22.13 19.63 -12.87
N TYR A 246 -21.99 20.90 -12.46
CA TYR A 246 -23.01 21.59 -11.68
C TYR A 246 -24.27 21.96 -12.47
N ASP A 247 -24.21 21.95 -13.82
CA ASP A 247 -25.36 22.23 -14.69
C ASP A 247 -26.34 21.04 -14.76
N THR A 248 -25.94 19.87 -14.24
CA THR A 248 -26.76 18.66 -14.27
C THR A 248 -27.74 18.63 -13.10
N PRO A 249 -28.77 17.77 -13.13
CA PRO A 249 -29.67 17.58 -12.00
C PRO A 249 -28.92 17.35 -10.68
N ASN A 250 -29.19 18.21 -9.68
CA ASN A 250 -28.53 18.26 -8.36
C ASN A 250 -27.01 18.55 -8.39
N GLY A 251 -26.47 18.92 -9.55
CA GLY A 251 -25.06 19.21 -9.78
C GLY A 251 -24.12 18.04 -9.56
N ILE A 252 -24.57 16.82 -9.88
CA ILE A 252 -23.81 15.57 -9.63
C ILE A 252 -23.59 14.71 -10.87
N GLY A 253 -24.12 15.04 -12.03
CA GLY A 253 -23.84 14.32 -13.27
C GLY A 253 -22.41 14.57 -13.79
N PRO A 254 -21.92 13.72 -14.72
CA PRO A 254 -20.59 13.86 -15.27
C PRO A 254 -20.43 15.07 -16.21
N TYR A 255 -19.19 15.53 -16.37
CA TYR A 255 -18.79 16.38 -17.49
C TYR A 255 -18.70 15.58 -18.79
N GLU A 256 -18.73 16.30 -19.91
CA GLU A 256 -18.41 15.71 -21.22
C GLU A 256 -17.00 15.10 -21.19
N THR A 257 -16.84 13.88 -21.70
CA THR A 257 -15.58 13.09 -21.68
C THR A 257 -15.03 12.67 -20.31
N GLN A 258 -15.67 13.03 -19.19
CA GLN A 258 -15.20 12.60 -17.86
C GLN A 258 -15.29 11.08 -17.68
N VAL A 259 -16.28 10.45 -18.30
CA VAL A 259 -16.58 9.03 -18.14
C VAL A 259 -16.49 8.34 -19.50
N SER A 260 -15.79 7.20 -19.54
CA SER A 260 -15.74 6.30 -20.70
C SER A 260 -16.16 4.90 -20.24
N VAL A 261 -16.87 4.15 -21.10
CA VAL A 261 -17.40 2.82 -20.74
C VAL A 261 -17.07 1.83 -21.84
N ILE A 262 -16.60 0.65 -21.45
CA ILE A 262 -16.53 -0.52 -22.33
C ILE A 262 -17.63 -1.48 -21.91
N ASP A 263 -18.48 -1.86 -22.87
CA ASP A 263 -19.45 -2.94 -22.69
C ASP A 263 -18.79 -4.28 -23.01
N MET A 264 -18.32 -4.98 -21.97
CA MET A 264 -17.66 -6.28 -22.16
C MET A 264 -18.63 -7.36 -22.64
N GLU A 265 -19.93 -7.23 -22.37
CA GLU A 265 -20.94 -8.20 -22.81
C GLU A 265 -21.18 -8.12 -24.32
N ALA A 266 -20.91 -6.96 -24.93
CA ALA A 266 -20.91 -6.81 -26.38
C ALA A 266 -19.76 -7.57 -27.06
N LEU A 267 -18.66 -7.85 -26.34
CA LEU A 267 -17.54 -8.64 -26.84
C LEU A 267 -17.77 -10.14 -26.64
N ASP A 268 -18.20 -10.54 -25.43
CA ASP A 268 -18.59 -11.90 -25.10
C ASP A 268 -19.67 -11.83 -23.98
N PRO A 269 -20.86 -12.44 -24.18
CA PRO A 269 -21.95 -12.39 -23.19
C PRO A 269 -21.61 -12.94 -21.80
N THR A 270 -20.52 -13.69 -21.67
CA THR A 270 -20.03 -14.23 -20.40
C THR A 270 -19.18 -13.25 -19.60
N PHE A 271 -18.73 -12.14 -20.18
CA PHE A 271 -17.84 -11.17 -19.56
C PHE A 271 -18.58 -10.19 -18.65
N LYS A 272 -19.05 -10.71 -17.52
CA LYS A 272 -19.77 -9.96 -16.50
C LYS A 272 -19.53 -10.50 -15.10
N GLY A 273 -19.80 -9.67 -14.09
CA GLY A 273 -19.71 -10.06 -12.68
C GLY A 273 -18.26 -10.18 -12.20
N PHE A 274 -17.52 -9.09 -12.34
CA PHE A 274 -16.15 -8.96 -11.87
C PHE A 274 -16.14 -8.46 -10.43
N TYR A 275 -15.13 -8.89 -9.67
CA TYR A 275 -15.06 -8.57 -8.24
C TYR A 275 -13.79 -7.82 -7.83
N GLY A 276 -12.72 -7.93 -8.64
CA GLY A 276 -11.48 -7.21 -8.42
C GLY A 276 -10.62 -7.15 -9.68
N GLY A 277 -9.42 -6.62 -9.53
CA GLY A 277 -8.48 -6.46 -10.62
C GLY A 277 -7.27 -5.64 -10.20
N PHE A 278 -6.39 -5.36 -11.15
CA PHE A 278 -5.20 -4.54 -10.94
C PHE A 278 -4.71 -3.96 -12.26
N THR A 279 -3.86 -2.96 -12.20
CA THR A 279 -3.10 -2.46 -13.35
C THR A 279 -1.66 -2.94 -13.30
N ALA A 280 -1.13 -3.28 -14.48
CA ALA A 280 0.28 -3.61 -14.64
C ALA A 280 0.78 -3.30 -16.05
N PHE A 281 2.09 -3.07 -16.15
CA PHE A 281 2.76 -2.81 -17.42
C PHE A 281 3.12 -4.11 -18.14
N SER A 282 2.88 -4.13 -19.44
CA SER A 282 3.33 -5.22 -20.32
C SER A 282 3.82 -4.61 -21.63
N LYS A 283 4.69 -5.33 -22.32
CA LYS A 283 5.28 -4.86 -23.58
C LYS A 283 4.28 -4.96 -24.73
N ALA A 284 4.11 -3.88 -25.47
CA ALA A 284 3.33 -3.85 -26.70
C ALA A 284 4.16 -3.34 -27.89
N PRO A 285 3.96 -3.90 -29.10
CA PRO A 285 4.63 -3.43 -30.30
C PRO A 285 3.94 -2.19 -30.90
N PHE A 286 4.75 -1.23 -31.33
CA PHE A 286 4.37 -0.04 -32.05
C PHE A 286 5.13 0.04 -33.37
N VAL A 287 4.56 0.76 -34.33
CA VAL A 287 5.16 1.07 -35.63
C VAL A 287 5.54 2.54 -35.63
N ASN A 288 6.81 2.83 -35.92
CA ASN A 288 7.30 4.18 -36.15
C ASN A 288 7.26 4.46 -37.67
N GLU A 289 6.26 5.22 -38.10
CA GLU A 289 6.05 5.51 -39.51
C GLU A 289 6.41 6.96 -39.82
N THR A 290 7.28 7.15 -40.81
CA THR A 290 7.53 8.44 -41.47
C THR A 290 6.62 8.61 -42.68
N TYR A 291 5.98 9.76 -42.81
CA TYR A 291 5.06 10.07 -43.91
C TYR A 291 5.10 11.56 -44.25
N LEU A 292 4.63 11.90 -45.45
CA LEU A 292 4.61 13.28 -45.94
C LEU A 292 3.27 13.95 -45.67
N ILE A 293 3.32 15.19 -45.20
CA ILE A 293 2.15 16.07 -45.08
C ILE A 293 2.43 17.39 -45.81
N PRO A 294 1.40 18.11 -46.30
CA PRO A 294 1.59 19.47 -46.82
C PRO A 294 2.22 20.38 -45.75
N ALA A 295 3.15 21.25 -46.16
CA ALA A 295 3.79 22.21 -45.26
C ALA A 295 2.76 23.24 -44.77
N THR A 296 2.91 23.71 -43.53
CA THR A 296 1.96 24.65 -42.90
C THR A 296 1.97 26.04 -43.53
N ASP A 297 3.05 26.40 -44.21
CA ASP A 297 3.29 27.69 -44.86
C ASP A 297 3.05 27.67 -46.38
N ASP A 298 3.23 26.53 -47.05
CA ASP A 298 2.87 26.34 -48.46
C ASP A 298 2.32 24.92 -48.71
N PRO A 299 1.01 24.78 -49.03
CA PRO A 299 0.39 23.49 -49.33
C PRO A 299 1.00 22.75 -50.54
N ASN A 300 1.77 23.42 -51.40
CA ASN A 300 2.44 22.81 -52.55
C ASN A 300 3.76 22.12 -52.18
N TYR A 301 4.30 22.40 -51.00
CA TYR A 301 5.49 21.74 -50.48
C TYR A 301 5.10 20.63 -49.52
N GLN A 302 5.81 19.50 -49.57
CA GLN A 302 5.63 18.41 -48.62
C GLN A 302 6.73 18.44 -47.57
N THR A 303 6.35 18.26 -46.31
CA THR A 303 7.27 18.09 -45.18
C THR A 303 7.15 16.68 -44.62
N THR A 304 8.27 16.15 -44.14
CA THR A 304 8.32 14.82 -43.51
C THR A 304 7.91 14.96 -42.06
N THR A 305 6.95 14.13 -41.66
CA THR A 305 6.56 13.96 -40.27
C THR A 305 6.68 12.49 -39.89
N TRP A 306 6.62 12.20 -38.60
CA TRP A 306 6.64 10.83 -38.08
C TRP A 306 5.53 10.64 -37.05
N ARG A 307 5.07 9.40 -36.90
CA ARG A 307 4.13 8.99 -35.87
C ARG A 307 4.50 7.64 -35.30
N ILE A 308 4.27 7.47 -34.00
CA ILE A 308 4.31 6.17 -33.34
C ILE A 308 2.87 5.70 -33.18
N VAL A 309 2.54 4.55 -33.76
CA VAL A 309 1.18 3.99 -33.75
C VAL A 309 1.23 2.58 -33.21
N LEU A 310 0.25 2.20 -32.38
CA LEU A 310 0.15 0.84 -31.89
C LEU A 310 0.02 -0.13 -33.07
N LYS A 311 0.88 -1.15 -33.13
CA LYS A 311 0.96 -2.07 -34.29
C LYS A 311 -0.38 -2.75 -34.59
N ALA A 312 -1.14 -3.10 -33.55
CA ALA A 312 -2.46 -3.73 -33.68
C ALA A 312 -3.51 -2.82 -34.36
N GLN A 313 -3.31 -1.50 -34.35
CA GLN A 313 -4.19 -0.50 -34.96
C GLN A 313 -3.50 0.24 -36.12
N TYR A 314 -2.34 -0.25 -36.56
CA TYR A 314 -1.57 0.40 -37.60
C TYR A 314 -2.21 0.22 -38.98
N ALA A 315 -2.45 1.34 -39.65
CA ALA A 315 -2.77 1.41 -41.06
C ALA A 315 -1.80 2.38 -41.73
N ALA A 316 -1.08 1.92 -42.75
CA ALA A 316 -0.05 2.70 -43.43
C ALA A 316 -0.61 4.01 -44.02
N ALA A 317 0.16 5.09 -43.87
CA ALA A 317 -0.17 6.38 -44.45
C ALA A 317 -0.09 6.30 -45.99
N PRO A 318 -1.05 6.89 -46.74
CA PRO A 318 -0.99 6.92 -48.20
C PRO A 318 0.27 7.60 -48.75
N THR A 319 0.85 8.51 -47.97
CA THR A 319 2.05 9.29 -48.29
C THR A 319 3.28 8.81 -47.51
N HIS A 320 3.32 7.52 -47.13
CA HIS A 320 4.48 6.92 -46.48
C HIS A 320 5.77 7.31 -47.22
N SER A 321 6.71 7.91 -46.49
CA SER A 321 8.03 8.25 -47.00
C SER A 321 9.07 7.36 -46.37
N GLY A 322 9.53 6.37 -47.12
CA GLY A 322 10.54 5.40 -46.70
C GLY A 322 10.67 4.26 -47.71
N PHE A 323 11.84 3.62 -47.77
CA PHE A 323 11.99 2.33 -48.46
C PHE A 323 11.77 1.21 -47.43
N GLY A 324 10.80 0.32 -47.67
CA GLY A 324 10.60 -0.89 -46.86
C GLY A 324 9.45 -0.81 -45.85
N VAL A 325 9.45 -1.75 -44.90
CA VAL A 325 8.45 -1.82 -43.81
C VAL A 325 8.90 -0.87 -42.69
N PRO A 326 8.01 0.01 -42.17
CA PRO A 326 8.39 0.92 -41.09
C PRO A 326 8.86 0.19 -39.83
N ASP A 327 9.78 0.83 -39.11
CA ASP A 327 10.46 0.23 -37.96
C ASP A 327 9.48 -0.11 -36.83
N GLU A 328 9.67 -1.27 -36.22
CA GLU A 328 8.91 -1.69 -35.04
C GLU A 328 9.67 -1.36 -33.76
N ILE A 329 8.98 -0.76 -32.81
CA ILE A 329 9.50 -0.46 -31.47
C ILE A 329 8.61 -1.13 -30.42
N VAL A 330 9.19 -1.53 -29.29
CA VAL A 330 8.45 -2.12 -28.17
C VAL A 330 8.45 -1.15 -27.01
N GLN A 331 7.27 -0.89 -26.45
CA GLN A 331 7.09 0.00 -25.31
C GLN A 331 6.30 -0.70 -24.21
N ASP A 332 6.56 -0.33 -22.97
CA ASP A 332 5.73 -0.74 -21.84
C ASP A 332 4.42 0.05 -21.87
N VAL A 333 3.30 -0.66 -21.84
CA VAL A 333 1.96 -0.08 -21.80
C VAL A 333 1.18 -0.64 -20.63
N GLU A 334 0.36 0.20 -20.02
CA GLU A 334 -0.51 -0.24 -18.94
C GLU A 334 -1.67 -1.08 -19.48
N TYR A 335 -1.91 -2.20 -18.81
CA TYR A 335 -3.13 -3.00 -18.96
C TYR A 335 -3.93 -3.00 -17.67
N LEU A 336 -5.24 -2.86 -17.78
CA LEU A 336 -6.21 -3.13 -16.73
C LEU A 336 -6.57 -4.62 -16.74
N TYR A 337 -6.19 -5.35 -15.70
CA TYR A 337 -6.59 -6.74 -15.49
C TYR A 337 -7.87 -6.79 -14.68
N LEU A 338 -8.83 -7.59 -15.15
CA LEU A 338 -10.12 -7.79 -14.50
C LEU A 338 -10.27 -9.27 -14.13
N VAL A 339 -10.72 -9.50 -12.89
CA VAL A 339 -10.95 -10.84 -12.35
C VAL A 339 -12.45 -11.08 -12.27
N PRO A 340 -13.01 -11.84 -13.23
CA PRO A 340 -14.40 -12.24 -13.14
C PRO A 340 -14.55 -13.31 -12.06
N PHE A 341 -15.67 -13.21 -11.34
CA PHE A 341 -15.97 -14.05 -10.21
C PHE A 341 -17.13 -14.98 -10.55
N TYR A 342 -18.32 -14.41 -10.75
CA TYR A 342 -19.54 -15.15 -11.06
C TYR A 342 -20.41 -14.33 -12.01
N ASN A 343 -20.86 -14.94 -13.11
CA ASN A 343 -21.53 -14.22 -14.19
C ASN A 343 -23.07 -14.29 -14.13
N GLY A 344 -23.64 -14.84 -13.05
CA GLY A 344 -25.07 -15.12 -12.92
C GLY A 344 -25.44 -16.59 -13.16
N THR A 345 -24.58 -17.36 -13.81
CA THR A 345 -24.83 -18.78 -14.12
C THR A 345 -23.73 -19.70 -13.62
N VAL A 346 -22.46 -19.32 -13.81
CA VAL A 346 -21.29 -20.12 -13.42
C VAL A 346 -20.17 -19.23 -12.90
N TYR A 347 -19.27 -19.82 -12.12
CA TYR A 347 -18.04 -19.14 -11.72
C TYR A 347 -17.08 -19.04 -12.90
N ALA A 348 -16.46 -17.87 -13.07
CA ALA A 348 -15.63 -17.57 -14.22
C ALA A 348 -14.19 -18.11 -14.07
N SER A 349 -13.61 -18.57 -15.17
CA SER A 349 -12.22 -19.07 -15.27
C SER A 349 -11.30 -18.18 -16.11
N LYS A 350 -11.84 -17.16 -16.78
CA LYS A 350 -11.10 -16.32 -17.72
C LYS A 350 -10.64 -15.03 -17.05
N VAL A 351 -9.35 -14.76 -16.98
CA VAL A 351 -8.85 -13.41 -16.63
C VAL A 351 -8.88 -12.55 -17.89
N LEU A 352 -9.37 -11.33 -17.78
CA LEU A 352 -9.38 -10.38 -18.89
C LEU A 352 -8.30 -9.32 -18.66
N ARG A 353 -7.69 -8.83 -19.72
CA ARG A 353 -6.90 -7.60 -19.67
C ARG A 353 -7.27 -6.64 -20.79
N VAL A 354 -7.38 -5.36 -20.47
CA VAL A 354 -7.74 -4.27 -21.39
C VAL A 354 -6.54 -3.35 -21.53
N MET A 355 -6.11 -3.07 -22.76
CA MET A 355 -5.05 -2.10 -22.98
C MET A 355 -5.56 -0.67 -22.72
N SER A 356 -5.02 -0.02 -21.68
CA SER A 356 -5.48 1.28 -21.16
C SER A 356 -5.54 2.38 -22.23
N LEU A 357 -4.52 2.46 -23.09
CA LEU A 357 -4.41 3.41 -24.19
C LEU A 357 -5.56 3.32 -25.21
N THR A 358 -6.18 2.14 -25.32
CA THR A 358 -7.30 1.90 -26.25
C THR A 358 -8.66 1.97 -25.57
N PHE A 359 -8.73 2.29 -24.27
CA PHE A 359 -9.96 2.15 -23.49
C PHE A 359 -11.13 2.99 -24.02
N ALA A 360 -10.86 4.21 -24.49
CA ALA A 360 -11.87 5.09 -25.07
C ALA A 360 -11.99 4.96 -26.60
N SER A 361 -11.27 4.00 -27.22
CA SER A 361 -11.42 3.70 -28.65
C SER A 361 -12.75 3.01 -28.93
N THR A 362 -13.24 3.12 -30.16
CA THR A 362 -14.36 2.30 -30.67
C THR A 362 -14.00 0.82 -30.77
N THR A 363 -12.70 0.49 -30.76
CA THR A 363 -12.16 -0.87 -30.82
C THR A 363 -11.14 -1.08 -29.70
N PRO A 364 -11.58 -1.21 -28.43
CA PRO A 364 -10.69 -1.47 -27.32
C PRO A 364 -10.03 -2.84 -27.48
N ILE A 365 -8.74 -2.93 -27.14
CA ILE A 365 -8.01 -4.19 -27.18
C ILE A 365 -8.24 -4.92 -25.85
N VAL A 366 -8.93 -6.04 -25.94
CA VAL A 366 -9.23 -6.93 -24.82
C VAL A 366 -8.65 -8.31 -25.11
N GLU A 367 -7.88 -8.83 -24.16
CA GLU A 367 -7.25 -10.14 -24.24
C GLU A 367 -7.72 -11.03 -23.09
N THR A 368 -7.65 -12.35 -23.28
CA THR A 368 -8.14 -13.32 -22.29
C THR A 368 -7.11 -14.39 -21.97
N LEU A 369 -7.11 -14.80 -20.70
CA LEU A 369 -6.37 -15.95 -20.18
C LEU A 369 -7.35 -16.92 -19.54
N ASP A 370 -7.64 -18.04 -20.20
CA ASP A 370 -8.59 -19.04 -19.71
C ASP A 370 -7.91 -20.12 -18.88
N LEU A 371 -8.14 -20.08 -17.56
CA LEU A 371 -7.57 -21.00 -16.59
C LEU A 371 -8.21 -22.39 -16.64
N SER A 372 -9.38 -22.55 -17.28
CA SER A 372 -10.01 -23.86 -17.45
C SER A 372 -9.16 -24.82 -18.27
N ASN A 373 -8.31 -24.29 -19.16
CA ASN A 373 -7.32 -25.04 -19.93
C ASN A 373 -6.18 -25.61 -19.08
N VAL A 374 -5.92 -25.01 -17.90
CA VAL A 374 -4.96 -25.54 -16.93
C VAL A 374 -5.67 -26.53 -16.00
N SER A 375 -6.83 -26.14 -15.48
CA SER A 375 -7.73 -27.04 -14.76
C SER A 375 -9.14 -26.45 -14.68
N PRO A 376 -10.20 -27.27 -14.90
CA PRO A 376 -11.59 -26.80 -14.85
C PRO A 376 -12.04 -26.33 -13.45
N LYS A 377 -11.25 -26.59 -12.41
CA LYS A 377 -11.49 -26.15 -11.03
C LYS A 377 -10.93 -24.74 -10.73
N LEU A 378 -10.15 -24.14 -11.63
CA LEU A 378 -9.55 -22.81 -11.43
C LEU A 378 -10.55 -21.72 -11.85
N LYS A 379 -11.55 -21.49 -11.00
CA LYS A 379 -12.61 -20.52 -11.21
C LYS A 379 -13.11 -19.95 -9.89
N GLY A 380 -13.69 -18.76 -9.95
CA GLY A 380 -14.28 -18.08 -8.80
C GLY A 380 -13.24 -17.46 -7.87
N PHE A 381 -12.33 -16.67 -8.45
CA PHE A 381 -11.34 -15.90 -7.70
C PHE A 381 -11.97 -14.62 -7.14
N GLY A 382 -11.69 -14.31 -5.87
CA GLY A 382 -12.31 -13.21 -5.14
C GLY A 382 -11.47 -11.94 -5.08
N SER A 383 -10.21 -11.98 -5.48
CA SER A 383 -9.33 -10.81 -5.53
C SER A 383 -8.12 -11.10 -6.40
N ALA A 384 -7.38 -10.04 -6.73
CA ALA A 384 -6.10 -10.14 -7.40
C ALA A 384 -5.21 -8.94 -7.11
N PHE A 385 -3.92 -9.17 -7.29
CA PHE A 385 -2.89 -8.15 -7.14
C PHE A 385 -1.72 -8.48 -8.06
N THR A 386 -0.77 -7.55 -8.15
CA THR A 386 0.47 -7.75 -8.90
C THR A 386 1.66 -7.55 -7.98
N TYR A 387 2.70 -8.36 -8.19
CA TYR A 387 4.01 -8.19 -7.56
C TYR A 387 5.10 -8.63 -8.54
N GLY A 388 6.11 -7.78 -8.71
CA GLY A 388 7.13 -7.98 -9.74
C GLY A 388 6.51 -8.20 -11.12
N SER A 389 6.93 -9.26 -11.80
CA SER A 389 6.42 -9.61 -13.14
C SER A 389 5.20 -10.54 -13.14
N TYR A 390 4.55 -10.75 -12.00
CA TYR A 390 3.44 -11.70 -11.85
C TYR A 390 2.13 -11.01 -11.45
N GLY A 391 1.03 -11.51 -12.01
CA GLY A 391 -0.32 -11.29 -11.52
C GLY A 391 -0.75 -12.49 -10.68
N TYR A 392 -1.44 -12.24 -9.57
CA TYR A 392 -1.87 -13.26 -8.61
C TYR A 392 -3.38 -13.24 -8.46
N LEU A 393 -4.00 -14.42 -8.37
CA LEU A 393 -5.44 -14.58 -8.20
C LEU A 393 -5.73 -15.32 -6.90
N VAL A 394 -6.55 -14.70 -6.06
CA VAL A 394 -6.86 -15.13 -4.71
C VAL A 394 -8.08 -16.06 -4.74
N PRO A 395 -7.95 -17.33 -4.29
CA PRO A 395 -9.02 -18.30 -4.41
C PRO A 395 -10.11 -18.02 -3.39
N ARG A 396 -11.37 -18.03 -3.85
CA ARG A 396 -12.53 -17.79 -2.99
C ARG A 396 -13.44 -19.01 -2.99
N GLU A 397 -14.38 -19.06 -3.92
CA GLU A 397 -15.40 -20.09 -3.95
C GLU A 397 -15.77 -20.45 -5.38
N ASN A 398 -16.26 -21.66 -5.57
CA ASN A 398 -16.87 -22.08 -6.83
C ASN A 398 -18.07 -22.99 -6.56
N GLU A 399 -18.57 -23.68 -7.59
CA GLU A 399 -19.74 -24.56 -7.50
C GLU A 399 -19.52 -25.74 -6.54
N ASN A 400 -18.28 -26.03 -6.14
CA ASN A 400 -17.94 -27.06 -5.15
C ASN A 400 -17.69 -26.48 -3.75
N GLY A 401 -17.98 -25.19 -3.54
CA GLY A 401 -17.70 -24.46 -2.29
C GLY A 401 -16.33 -23.79 -2.29
N LEU A 402 -15.81 -23.55 -1.08
CA LEU A 402 -14.53 -22.87 -0.90
C LEU A 402 -13.36 -23.73 -1.37
N PHE A 403 -12.35 -23.09 -1.98
CA PHE A 403 -11.13 -23.75 -2.42
C PHE A 403 -9.88 -22.94 -2.08
N GLY A 404 -8.72 -23.59 -2.14
CA GLY A 404 -7.44 -23.04 -1.69
C GLY A 404 -6.36 -23.05 -2.76
N LYS A 405 -6.69 -22.82 -4.03
CA LYS A 405 -5.71 -22.84 -5.12
C LYS A 405 -5.30 -21.42 -5.51
N LEU A 406 -4.22 -20.93 -4.94
CA LEU A 406 -3.64 -19.64 -5.30
C LEU A 406 -2.98 -19.76 -6.68
N VAL A 407 -3.26 -18.82 -7.57
CA VAL A 407 -2.73 -18.83 -8.94
C VAL A 407 -1.82 -17.63 -9.14
N ARG A 408 -0.70 -17.81 -9.84
CA ARG A 408 0.07 -16.70 -10.42
C ARG A 408 0.31 -16.93 -11.92
N PHE A 409 0.48 -15.85 -12.66
CA PHE A 409 0.80 -15.87 -14.09
C PHE A 409 1.74 -14.72 -14.44
N ARG A 410 2.53 -14.89 -15.51
CA ARG A 410 3.47 -13.86 -15.98
C ARG A 410 2.73 -12.75 -16.74
N ILE A 411 2.99 -11.49 -16.37
CA ILE A 411 2.35 -10.30 -16.98
C ILE A 411 2.92 -10.01 -18.38
N ASP A 412 4.20 -10.28 -18.58
CA ASP A 412 4.90 -10.18 -19.87
C ASP A 412 4.61 -11.36 -20.81
N LYS A 413 4.02 -12.44 -20.29
CA LYS A 413 3.61 -13.62 -21.06
C LYS A 413 2.21 -14.06 -20.67
N PHE A 414 1.21 -13.30 -21.10
CA PHE A 414 -0.20 -13.54 -20.79
C PHE A 414 -0.77 -14.76 -21.52
N ALA A 415 -0.36 -15.94 -21.10
CA ALA A 415 -0.72 -17.23 -21.69
C ALA A 415 -0.78 -18.33 -20.63
N THR A 416 -1.54 -19.40 -20.90
CA THR A 416 -1.76 -20.53 -19.98
C THR A 416 -0.46 -21.25 -19.60
N ALA A 417 0.53 -21.27 -20.50
CA ALA A 417 1.85 -21.83 -20.23
C ALA A 417 2.68 -21.08 -19.17
N SER A 418 2.24 -19.88 -18.74
CA SER A 418 2.88 -19.12 -17.66
C SER A 418 2.20 -19.31 -16.29
N VAL A 419 1.09 -20.05 -16.25
CA VAL A 419 0.26 -20.19 -15.06
C VAL A 419 0.89 -21.20 -14.11
N GLU A 420 1.03 -20.78 -12.86
CA GLU A 420 1.51 -21.60 -11.75
C GLU A 420 0.43 -21.64 -10.66
N VAL A 421 0.29 -22.79 -10.00
CA VAL A 421 -0.76 -23.03 -9.00
C VAL A 421 -0.13 -23.54 -7.70
N LEU A 422 -0.42 -22.87 -6.60
CA LEU A 422 -0.09 -23.29 -5.25
C LEU A 422 -1.36 -23.80 -4.55
N ASP A 423 -1.38 -25.09 -4.20
CA ASP A 423 -2.50 -25.70 -3.48
C ASP A 423 -2.30 -25.59 -1.97
N LEU A 424 -2.94 -24.59 -1.37
CA LEU A 424 -2.86 -24.29 0.05
C LEU A 424 -3.50 -25.37 0.92
N THR A 425 -4.45 -26.13 0.37
CA THR A 425 -5.17 -27.18 1.12
C THR A 425 -4.31 -28.39 1.42
N THR A 426 -3.21 -28.58 0.67
CA THR A 426 -2.21 -29.60 0.95
C THR A 426 -1.40 -29.32 2.22
N ILE A 427 -1.33 -28.05 2.62
CA ILE A 427 -0.60 -27.57 3.80
C ILE A 427 -1.54 -27.53 4.99
N ASN A 428 -2.73 -26.94 4.82
CA ASN A 428 -3.78 -26.95 5.81
C ASN A 428 -5.15 -26.92 5.11
N SER A 429 -6.02 -27.88 5.44
CA SER A 429 -7.36 -27.97 4.85
C SER A 429 -8.24 -26.74 5.12
N ARG A 430 -7.89 -25.91 6.12
CA ARG A 430 -8.58 -24.64 6.42
C ARG A 430 -8.18 -23.49 5.49
N TYR A 431 -7.12 -23.62 4.67
CA TYR A 431 -6.65 -22.54 3.80
C TYR A 431 -7.46 -22.45 2.51
N VAL A 432 -8.71 -22.01 2.65
CA VAL A 432 -9.69 -21.89 1.57
C VAL A 432 -10.49 -20.59 1.70
N GLY A 433 -10.98 -20.05 0.59
CA GLY A 433 -12.01 -19.00 0.63
C GLY A 433 -11.53 -17.59 0.95
N PHE A 434 -10.39 -17.16 0.43
CA PHE A 434 -9.83 -15.84 0.68
C PHE A 434 -10.63 -14.70 -0.06
N SER A 435 -11.05 -13.63 0.64
CA SER A 435 -11.60 -12.33 0.18
C SER A 435 -10.59 -11.50 -0.59
N SER A 436 -9.37 -11.42 -0.08
CA SER A 436 -8.46 -10.33 -0.40
C SER A 436 -7.02 -10.75 -0.18
N ALA A 437 -6.10 -9.98 -0.74
CA ALA A 437 -4.70 -10.09 -0.42
C ALA A 437 -4.01 -8.73 -0.49
N PHE A 438 -2.91 -8.58 0.24
CA PHE A 438 -2.07 -7.39 0.22
C PHE A 438 -0.60 -7.77 0.27
N THR A 439 0.25 -6.90 -0.28
CA THR A 439 1.71 -7.04 -0.34
C THR A 439 2.36 -6.12 0.71
N CYS A 440 3.26 -6.64 1.53
CA CYS A 440 4.28 -5.89 2.25
C CYS A 440 5.63 -6.35 1.68
N ASP A 441 6.72 -5.58 1.80
CA ASP A 441 8.02 -5.92 1.21
C ASP A 441 8.31 -7.44 1.23
N GLU A 442 8.43 -7.99 0.01
CA GLU A 442 8.55 -9.41 -0.38
C GLU A 442 7.44 -10.42 -0.06
N LEU A 443 6.40 -10.13 0.71
CA LEU A 443 5.51 -11.17 1.25
C LEU A 443 4.04 -10.76 1.19
N THR A 444 3.18 -11.64 0.65
CA THR A 444 1.72 -11.41 0.65
C THR A 444 0.99 -12.09 1.76
N GLN A 445 -0.12 -11.47 2.14
CA GLN A 445 -1.09 -12.00 3.08
C GLN A 445 -2.44 -12.13 2.41
N ASN A 446 -3.05 -13.31 2.53
CA ASN A 446 -4.39 -13.60 2.03
C ASN A 446 -5.41 -13.56 3.19
N LEU A 447 -6.54 -12.91 2.99
CA LEU A 447 -7.69 -12.81 3.91
C LEU A 447 -8.98 -13.25 3.24
N ARG A 448 -10.05 -13.61 3.99
CA ARG A 448 -11.33 -14.31 3.63
C ARG A 448 -12.60 -13.44 3.63
N GLU A 449 -13.46 -13.56 2.61
CA GLU A 449 -14.90 -13.20 2.65
C GLU A 449 -15.71 -14.35 2.05
N PHE A 450 -16.77 -14.66 2.79
CA PHE A 450 -18.01 -15.39 2.55
C PHE A 450 -18.17 -16.32 1.34
N PRO A 451 -18.84 -17.50 1.51
CA PRO A 451 -19.66 -17.92 2.66
C PRO A 451 -19.32 -19.32 3.24
N VAL A 452 -18.68 -19.35 4.40
CA VAL A 452 -18.93 -20.32 5.50
C VAL A 452 -18.27 -19.75 6.77
N SER A 453 -18.73 -20.06 7.97
CA SER A 453 -18.19 -19.66 9.30
C SER A 453 -16.83 -18.91 9.28
N ASN A 454 -16.86 -17.62 9.69
CA ASN A 454 -15.75 -16.70 9.51
C ASN A 454 -14.51 -17.13 10.29
N SER A 455 -13.35 -16.94 9.65
CA SER A 455 -12.05 -17.30 10.20
C SER A 455 -11.24 -16.04 10.49
N GLY A 456 -10.41 -16.08 11.53
CA GLY A 456 -9.33 -15.12 11.77
C GLY A 456 -8.00 -15.56 11.16
N LEU A 457 -7.99 -16.58 10.28
CA LEU A 457 -6.76 -17.09 9.68
C LEU A 457 -6.16 -16.10 8.68
N VAL A 458 -4.89 -15.82 8.89
CA VAL A 458 -4.00 -15.07 8.02
C VAL A 458 -2.93 -16.03 7.51
N VAL A 459 -2.74 -16.11 6.20
CA VAL A 459 -1.71 -16.97 5.58
C VAL A 459 -0.69 -16.09 4.89
N ARG A 460 0.58 -16.25 5.26
CA ARG A 460 1.73 -15.55 4.68
C ARG A 460 2.35 -16.39 3.57
N ILE A 461 2.43 -15.82 2.37
CA ILE A 461 3.01 -16.44 1.19
C ILE A 461 4.32 -15.75 0.85
N ASP A 462 5.36 -16.54 0.64
CA ASP A 462 6.58 -16.09 -0.02
C ASP A 462 6.35 -16.01 -1.52
N LEU A 463 6.41 -14.79 -2.06
CA LEU A 463 6.13 -14.54 -3.47
C LEU A 463 7.30 -14.89 -4.40
N ARG A 464 8.53 -14.90 -3.87
CA ARG A 464 9.73 -15.26 -4.63
C ARG A 464 9.76 -16.77 -4.82
N THR A 465 9.56 -17.54 -3.75
CA THR A 465 9.53 -19.01 -3.81
C THR A 465 8.16 -19.58 -4.16
N PHE A 466 7.10 -18.76 -4.09
CA PHE A 466 5.70 -19.15 -4.29
C PHE A 466 5.27 -20.30 -3.38
N SER A 467 5.56 -20.17 -2.08
CA SER A 467 5.25 -21.15 -1.05
C SER A 467 4.67 -20.50 0.20
N VAL A 468 3.90 -21.25 1.00
CA VAL A 468 3.48 -20.76 2.32
C VAL A 468 4.70 -20.64 3.23
N ASN A 469 4.85 -19.48 3.85
CA ASN A 469 5.91 -19.19 4.80
C ASN A 469 5.42 -19.34 6.25
N ALA A 470 4.25 -18.77 6.56
CA ALA A 470 3.68 -18.76 7.91
C ALA A 470 2.15 -18.64 7.90
N SER A 471 1.53 -18.84 9.06
CA SER A 471 0.10 -18.60 9.27
C SER A 471 -0.20 -18.20 10.70
N LEU A 472 -1.21 -17.34 10.89
CA LEU A 472 -1.65 -16.86 12.19
C LEU A 472 -3.17 -16.95 12.30
N ASP A 473 -3.69 -17.37 13.45
CA ASP A 473 -5.14 -17.37 13.71
C ASP A 473 -5.48 -16.25 14.69
N LEU A 474 -6.01 -15.13 14.20
CA LEU A 474 -6.32 -13.95 15.01
C LEU A 474 -7.36 -14.23 16.10
N THR A 475 -8.17 -15.29 15.94
CA THR A 475 -9.18 -15.68 16.95
C THR A 475 -8.55 -16.17 18.26
N THR A 476 -7.26 -16.52 18.24
CA THR A 476 -6.49 -16.89 19.44
C THR A 476 -6.23 -15.69 20.37
N PHE A 477 -6.19 -14.47 19.83
CA PHE A 477 -6.01 -13.23 20.60
C PHE A 477 -7.36 -12.68 21.09
N HIS A 478 -8.39 -12.78 20.26
CA HIS A 478 -9.76 -12.44 20.64
C HIS A 478 -10.76 -13.17 19.72
N PRO A 479 -11.78 -13.86 20.26
CA PRO A 479 -12.66 -14.75 19.48
C PRO A 479 -13.42 -14.05 18.35
N ASP A 480 -13.75 -12.76 18.53
CA ASP A 480 -14.43 -11.94 17.51
C ASP A 480 -13.52 -11.36 16.42
N LEU A 481 -12.20 -11.63 16.44
CA LEU A 481 -11.28 -11.22 15.37
C LEU A 481 -11.39 -12.17 14.17
N CYS A 482 -12.56 -12.15 13.54
CA CYS A 482 -12.88 -12.93 12.36
C CYS A 482 -13.78 -12.12 11.41
N GLY A 483 -13.80 -12.51 10.15
CA GLY A 483 -14.71 -11.93 9.16
C GLY A 483 -14.26 -10.55 8.69
N PHE A 484 -13.05 -10.50 8.10
CA PHE A 484 -12.44 -9.29 7.58
C PHE A 484 -12.63 -9.18 6.06
N SER A 485 -13.03 -8.02 5.56
CA SER A 485 -13.19 -7.81 4.10
C SER A 485 -11.88 -7.56 3.36
N GLY A 486 -10.81 -7.27 4.10
CA GLY A 486 -9.47 -7.04 3.59
C GLY A 486 -8.57 -6.48 4.67
N ALA A 487 -7.44 -5.90 4.28
CA ALA A 487 -6.58 -5.14 5.18
C ALA A 487 -5.95 -3.96 4.45
N VAL A 488 -5.49 -3.00 5.23
CA VAL A 488 -4.75 -1.81 4.78
C VAL A 488 -3.35 -1.88 5.35
N LEU A 489 -2.33 -1.63 4.53
CA LEU A 489 -0.94 -1.55 4.97
C LEU A 489 -0.58 -0.09 5.26
N VAL A 490 0.03 0.16 6.42
CA VAL A 490 0.71 1.41 6.74
C VAL A 490 1.99 1.02 7.47
N THR A 491 3.16 1.34 6.91
CA THR A 491 4.46 0.82 7.39
C THR A 491 4.40 -0.72 7.47
N HIS A 492 5.08 -1.35 8.43
CA HIS A 492 5.08 -2.78 8.70
C HIS A 492 3.81 -3.29 9.39
N PHE A 493 2.75 -2.49 9.53
CA PHE A 493 1.52 -2.92 10.18
C PHE A 493 0.40 -3.21 9.18
N ALA A 494 -0.20 -4.38 9.32
CA ALA A 494 -1.46 -4.72 8.65
C ALA A 494 -2.67 -4.40 9.52
N TYR A 495 -3.59 -3.63 8.96
CA TYR A 495 -4.82 -3.15 9.59
C TYR A 495 -6.04 -3.85 8.99
N PHE A 496 -6.60 -4.84 9.69
CA PHE A 496 -7.66 -5.72 9.18
C PHE A 496 -9.02 -5.04 9.22
N VAL A 497 -9.67 -4.93 8.06
CA VAL A 497 -10.94 -4.21 7.89
C VAL A 497 -12.11 -5.06 8.40
N PRO A 498 -12.78 -4.66 9.50
CA PRO A 498 -13.83 -5.48 10.10
C PRO A 498 -15.11 -5.45 9.27
N TYR A 499 -15.63 -6.64 8.94
CA TYR A 499 -16.87 -6.79 8.19
C TYR A 499 -17.95 -7.51 8.99
N MET A 500 -17.99 -8.85 8.97
CA MET A 500 -19.12 -9.63 9.47
C MET A 500 -18.67 -10.97 10.04
N ARG A 501 -19.04 -11.26 11.29
CA ARG A 501 -18.57 -12.43 12.07
C ARG A 501 -19.31 -13.73 11.80
N VAL A 502 -20.55 -13.69 11.33
CA VAL A 502 -21.32 -14.88 10.90
C VAL A 502 -22.19 -14.55 9.69
N ASN A 503 -22.55 -15.53 8.86
CA ASN A 503 -23.31 -15.31 7.60
C ASN A 503 -24.81 -15.10 7.84
N GLU A 504 -25.42 -16.03 8.56
CA GLU A 504 -26.84 -16.00 8.90
C GLU A 504 -26.95 -16.42 10.37
N PRO A 505 -27.41 -15.53 11.26
CA PRO A 505 -27.54 -15.90 12.66
C PRO A 505 -28.76 -16.83 12.84
N ASP A 506 -28.58 -17.95 13.53
CA ASP A 506 -29.59 -19.00 13.82
C ASP A 506 -30.72 -18.56 14.78
N SER A 507 -31.01 -17.25 14.85
CA SER A 507 -31.82 -16.49 15.81
C SER A 507 -31.05 -15.96 17.04
N VAL A 508 -31.34 -14.68 17.36
CA VAL A 508 -30.91 -13.88 18.53
C VAL A 508 -29.45 -13.40 18.59
N GLU A 509 -28.65 -13.45 17.51
CA GLU A 509 -27.35 -12.75 17.55
C GLU A 509 -27.53 -11.22 17.48
N VAL A 510 -26.92 -10.52 18.44
CA VAL A 510 -26.71 -9.07 18.46
C VAL A 510 -25.82 -8.70 17.27
N ASN A 511 -26.42 -8.21 16.18
CA ASN A 511 -25.77 -7.64 14.99
C ASN A 511 -24.43 -8.32 14.54
N PRO A 512 -24.44 -9.13 13.46
CA PRO A 512 -23.27 -9.90 13.02
C PRO A 512 -22.14 -9.01 12.45
N TYR A 513 -22.43 -7.75 12.14
CA TYR A 513 -21.41 -6.81 11.65
C TYR A 513 -20.46 -6.40 12.77
N SER A 514 -19.16 -6.58 12.52
CA SER A 514 -18.10 -6.28 13.47
C SER A 514 -17.62 -4.85 13.32
N GLY A 515 -17.21 -4.26 14.43
CA GLY A 515 -16.36 -3.05 14.46
C GLY A 515 -15.05 -3.32 15.19
N LEU A 516 -14.66 -4.59 15.33
CA LEU A 516 -13.43 -5.00 15.99
C LEU A 516 -12.31 -5.18 14.96
N MET A 517 -11.41 -4.21 14.91
CA MET A 517 -10.29 -4.14 13.97
C MET A 517 -9.06 -4.80 14.58
N ALA A 518 -8.31 -5.60 13.81
CA ALA A 518 -6.98 -6.09 14.23
C ALA A 518 -5.87 -5.23 13.61
N ARG A 519 -4.76 -5.11 14.34
CA ARG A 519 -3.46 -4.64 13.86
C ARG A 519 -2.44 -5.75 14.09
N LEU A 520 -1.76 -6.19 13.03
CA LEU A 520 -0.68 -7.18 13.08
C LEU A 520 0.63 -6.53 12.68
N ASP A 521 1.66 -6.73 13.50
CA ASP A 521 3.04 -6.45 13.12
C ASP A 521 3.54 -7.50 12.13
N LEU A 522 4.04 -7.05 10.97
CA LEU A 522 4.47 -7.95 9.90
C LEU A 522 5.94 -8.36 9.98
N HIS A 523 6.74 -7.70 10.83
CA HIS A 523 8.13 -8.09 11.07
C HIS A 523 8.17 -9.40 11.84
N ASP A 524 7.50 -9.47 13.00
CA ASP A 524 7.46 -10.68 13.81
C ASP A 524 6.32 -11.65 13.43
N PHE A 525 5.28 -11.15 12.74
CA PHE A 525 4.09 -11.91 12.34
C PHE A 525 3.36 -12.62 13.50
N THR A 526 3.48 -12.09 14.71
CA THR A 526 2.89 -12.65 15.94
C THR A 526 2.31 -11.59 16.87
N SER A 527 2.78 -10.34 16.81
CA SER A 527 2.29 -9.24 17.63
C SER A 527 0.97 -8.69 17.09
N VAL A 528 -0.12 -9.02 17.78
CA VAL A 528 -1.48 -8.59 17.44
C VAL A 528 -2.05 -7.66 18.48
N GLN A 529 -2.62 -6.55 18.01
CA GLN A 529 -3.44 -5.64 18.80
C GLN A 529 -4.85 -5.53 18.19
N TYR A 530 -5.83 -5.06 18.95
CA TYR A 530 -7.18 -4.87 18.45
C TYR A 530 -7.84 -3.61 18.98
N LEU A 531 -8.74 -3.05 18.18
CA LEU A 531 -9.45 -1.79 18.45
C LEU A 531 -10.94 -1.95 18.18
N ASN A 532 -11.76 -1.67 19.19
CA ASN A 532 -13.21 -1.70 19.06
C ASN A 532 -13.76 -0.32 18.64
N LEU A 533 -14.03 -0.14 17.35
CA LEU A 533 -14.56 1.10 16.78
C LEU A 533 -15.96 1.47 17.33
N THR A 534 -16.68 0.48 17.87
CA THR A 534 -18.05 0.65 18.35
C THR A 534 -18.11 1.36 19.70
N ALA A 535 -16.97 1.44 20.40
CA ALA A 535 -16.78 2.27 21.58
C ALA A 535 -16.83 3.78 21.26
N VAL A 536 -16.46 4.17 20.04
CA VAL A 536 -16.53 5.56 19.57
C VAL A 536 -17.91 5.88 19.02
N ASN A 537 -18.42 5.03 18.15
CA ASN A 537 -19.80 5.12 17.66
C ASN A 537 -20.32 3.73 17.30
N ASN A 538 -21.47 3.35 17.86
CA ASN A 538 -22.04 2.01 17.68
C ASN A 538 -22.36 1.64 16.21
N GLY A 539 -22.42 2.63 15.32
CA GLY A 539 -22.59 2.45 13.87
C GLY A 539 -21.31 2.16 13.08
N LEU A 540 -20.12 2.25 13.69
CA LEU A 540 -18.84 1.94 13.04
C LEU A 540 -18.61 0.43 13.01
N ARG A 541 -19.37 -0.23 12.12
CA ARG A 541 -19.37 -1.67 11.91
C ARG A 541 -19.53 -1.97 10.43
N GLY A 542 -19.00 -3.10 9.99
CA GLY A 542 -19.30 -3.68 8.68
C GLY A 542 -18.80 -2.83 7.51
N PHE A 543 -17.49 -2.80 7.37
CA PHE A 543 -16.77 -2.09 6.32
C PHE A 543 -16.34 -3.05 5.22
N MET A 544 -16.26 -2.54 3.99
CA MET A 544 -15.79 -3.31 2.82
C MET A 544 -14.55 -2.67 2.27
N ARG A 545 -13.37 -3.27 2.56
CA ARG A 545 -12.06 -2.73 2.18
C ARG A 545 -11.75 -1.38 2.85
N GLY A 546 -10.58 -0.85 2.54
CA GLY A 546 -10.09 0.42 3.06
C GLY A 546 -8.88 0.87 2.26
N PHE A 547 -8.40 2.07 2.55
CA PHE A 547 -7.20 2.64 1.94
C PHE A 547 -6.43 3.46 2.97
N ALA A 548 -5.14 3.67 2.70
CA ALA A 548 -4.27 4.50 3.52
C ALA A 548 -4.10 5.89 2.90
N TYR A 549 -3.93 6.90 3.75
CA TYR A 549 -3.44 8.22 3.35
C TYR A 549 -2.58 8.76 4.49
N ARG A 550 -1.30 9.02 4.21
CA ARG A 550 -0.28 9.25 5.25
C ARG A 550 -0.32 8.14 6.31
N GLN A 551 -0.33 8.51 7.59
CA GLN A 551 -0.46 7.61 8.74
C GLN A 551 -1.91 7.22 9.07
N TYR A 552 -2.88 7.50 8.19
CA TYR A 552 -4.29 7.23 8.50
C TYR A 552 -4.82 6.06 7.68
N VAL A 553 -5.58 5.19 8.35
CA VAL A 553 -6.38 4.14 7.71
C VAL A 553 -7.83 4.60 7.59
N PHE A 554 -8.39 4.52 6.38
CA PHE A 554 -9.78 4.85 6.09
C PHE A 554 -10.57 3.59 5.78
N LEU A 555 -11.71 3.41 6.45
CA LEU A 555 -12.59 2.26 6.24
C LEU A 555 -13.81 2.66 5.41
N VAL A 556 -14.06 1.90 4.35
CA VAL A 556 -15.14 2.16 3.40
C VAL A 556 -16.47 1.63 3.97
N PRO A 557 -17.48 2.51 4.17
CA PRO A 557 -18.71 2.09 4.81
C PRO A 557 -19.60 1.29 3.87
N HIS A 558 -19.96 0.09 4.31
CA HIS A 558 -20.87 -0.81 3.60
C HIS A 558 -22.15 -1.00 4.41
N ARG A 559 -22.31 -2.14 5.08
CA ARG A 559 -23.50 -2.52 5.83
C ARG A 559 -23.17 -2.62 7.31
N SER A 560 -23.86 -1.85 8.15
CA SER A 560 -23.57 -1.81 9.60
C SER A 560 -24.50 -2.67 10.45
N ARG A 561 -25.62 -3.16 9.88
CA ARG A 561 -26.68 -3.89 10.60
C ARG A 561 -27.30 -4.98 9.76
N PHE A 562 -27.68 -6.09 10.39
CA PHE A 562 -28.42 -7.15 9.71
C PHE A 562 -29.85 -6.70 9.38
N THR A 563 -30.59 -6.20 10.35
CA THR A 563 -31.94 -5.68 10.15
C THR A 563 -32.11 -4.31 10.80
N LYS A 564 -32.98 -3.50 10.21
CA LYS A 564 -33.42 -2.23 10.78
C LYS A 564 -34.89 -2.01 10.37
N PRO A 565 -35.87 -2.23 11.27
CA PRO A 565 -37.29 -2.18 10.90
C PRO A 565 -37.73 -0.84 10.29
N LYS A 566 -37.07 0.26 10.67
CA LYS A 566 -37.28 1.60 10.11
C LYS A 566 -35.93 2.21 9.70
N GLY A 567 -35.65 2.21 8.40
CA GLY A 567 -34.48 2.85 7.79
C GLY A 567 -33.46 1.88 7.19
N SER A 568 -32.42 2.43 6.57
CA SER A 568 -31.39 1.61 5.89
C SER A 568 -30.46 0.90 6.87
N THR A 569 -30.10 -0.33 6.54
CA THR A 569 -29.02 -1.12 7.17
C THR A 569 -27.64 -0.72 6.67
N GLN A 570 -27.58 -0.05 5.51
CA GLN A 570 -26.35 0.46 4.92
C GLN A 570 -25.88 1.72 5.65
N SER A 571 -24.56 1.83 5.81
CA SER A 571 -23.89 2.92 6.49
C SER A 571 -23.26 3.87 5.47
N GLY A 572 -23.24 5.17 5.80
CA GLY A 572 -22.38 6.17 5.13
C GLY A 572 -21.30 6.71 6.06
N LYS A 573 -21.01 6.03 7.18
CA LYS A 573 -20.02 6.48 8.17
C LYS A 573 -18.62 6.00 7.82
N VAL A 574 -17.83 6.84 7.17
CA VAL A 574 -16.41 6.59 6.92
C VAL A 574 -15.66 6.69 8.25
N ALA A 575 -14.87 5.69 8.60
CA ALA A 575 -13.99 5.75 9.77
C ALA A 575 -12.57 6.11 9.33
N ARG A 576 -11.90 6.98 10.09
CA ARG A 576 -10.48 7.32 9.96
C ARG A 576 -9.78 6.95 11.27
N ILE A 577 -8.73 6.12 11.18
CA ILE A 577 -7.95 5.62 12.29
C ILE A 577 -6.54 6.20 12.18
N ASP A 578 -6.08 6.87 13.23
CA ASP A 578 -4.69 7.29 13.39
C ASP A 578 -3.83 6.08 13.80
N THR A 579 -2.83 5.72 12.99
CA THR A 579 -1.98 4.56 13.28
C THR A 579 -1.01 4.80 14.44
N ASN A 580 -0.70 6.06 14.76
CA ASN A 580 0.18 6.42 15.87
C ASN A 580 -0.58 6.42 17.22
N ASN A 581 -1.91 6.51 17.18
CA ASN A 581 -2.78 6.38 18.34
C ASN A 581 -3.84 5.29 18.09
N PHE A 582 -3.42 4.02 18.16
CA PHE A 582 -4.29 2.86 17.96
C PHE A 582 -5.20 2.59 19.17
N SER A 583 -6.00 3.57 19.55
CA SER A 583 -6.98 3.54 20.64
C SER A 583 -8.28 4.24 20.22
N PRO A 584 -9.38 4.16 20.99
CA PRO A 584 -10.63 4.85 20.66
C PRO A 584 -10.48 6.36 20.47
N SER A 585 -9.50 7.01 21.11
CA SER A 585 -9.27 8.46 20.96
C SER A 585 -8.61 8.82 19.63
N GLY A 586 -7.93 7.88 18.96
CA GLY A 586 -7.35 8.06 17.63
C GLY A 586 -8.33 7.77 16.48
N VAL A 587 -9.60 7.52 16.77
CA VAL A 587 -10.63 7.24 15.76
C VAL A 587 -11.53 8.45 15.58
N SER A 588 -11.73 8.83 14.32
CA SER A 588 -12.70 9.85 13.89
C SER A 588 -13.61 9.27 12.81
N TYR A 589 -14.79 9.86 12.61
CA TYR A 589 -15.70 9.42 11.55
C TYR A 589 -16.44 10.58 10.89
N LEU A 590 -16.82 10.38 9.63
CA LEU A 590 -17.60 11.30 8.80
C LEU A 590 -18.85 10.58 8.29
N ASP A 591 -20.05 11.13 8.56
CA ASP A 591 -21.30 10.58 8.01
C ASP A 591 -21.66 11.27 6.69
N LEU A 592 -21.39 10.57 5.58
CA LEU A 592 -21.66 11.04 4.22
C LEU A 592 -23.15 11.30 3.97
N THR A 593 -24.07 10.67 4.72
CA THR A 593 -25.51 10.80 4.47
C THR A 593 -26.13 12.08 5.02
N THR A 594 -25.42 12.76 5.91
CA THR A 594 -25.89 13.98 6.61
C THR A 594 -25.02 15.19 6.35
N THR A 595 -23.79 14.97 5.85
CA THR A 595 -22.86 16.05 5.53
C THR A 595 -23.32 16.80 4.29
N LEU A 596 -23.32 18.13 4.33
CA LEU A 596 -23.63 18.94 3.15
C LEU A 596 -22.57 18.71 2.08
N ARG A 597 -23.01 18.55 0.83
CA ARG A 597 -22.06 18.39 -0.27
C ARG A 597 -21.37 19.73 -0.55
N SER A 598 -20.06 19.68 -0.76
CA SER A 598 -19.28 20.75 -1.38
C SER A 598 -19.54 20.78 -2.89
N GLN A 599 -20.80 20.96 -3.26
CA GLN A 599 -21.33 21.04 -4.62
C GLN A 599 -22.55 21.96 -4.61
N VAL A 600 -23.00 22.40 -5.79
CA VAL A 600 -24.20 23.22 -5.91
C VAL A 600 -25.32 22.37 -6.52
N PRO A 601 -26.52 22.34 -5.91
CA PRO A 601 -26.87 22.86 -4.59
C PRO A 601 -26.20 22.10 -3.43
N ASP A 602 -25.97 22.80 -2.32
CA ASP A 602 -25.27 22.34 -1.13
C ASP A 602 -26.24 21.69 -0.12
N PHE A 603 -26.69 20.48 -0.43
CA PHE A 603 -27.52 19.68 0.48
C PHE A 603 -26.94 18.29 0.72
N ALA A 604 -27.29 17.71 1.87
CA ALA A 604 -26.88 16.37 2.23
C ALA A 604 -27.56 15.29 1.37
N ASP A 605 -26.79 14.34 0.86
CA ASP A 605 -27.32 13.24 0.06
C ASP A 605 -27.42 11.97 0.90
N VAL A 606 -28.65 11.68 1.34
CA VAL A 606 -28.95 10.51 2.15
C VAL A 606 -28.57 9.19 1.46
N ASN A 607 -28.37 9.15 0.13
CA ASN A 607 -28.04 7.93 -0.59
C ASN A 607 -26.53 7.61 -0.64
N LEU A 608 -25.67 8.44 -0.07
CA LEU A 608 -24.22 8.19 0.03
C LEU A 608 -23.91 7.17 1.13
N ARG A 609 -24.27 5.90 0.89
CA ARG A 609 -24.09 4.77 1.80
C ARG A 609 -23.96 3.46 1.05
N GLY A 610 -23.38 2.44 1.68
CA GLY A 610 -23.32 1.09 1.13
C GLY A 610 -22.34 0.96 -0.03
N PHE A 611 -21.14 1.50 0.15
CA PHE A 611 -20.03 1.40 -0.79
C PHE A 611 -19.30 0.07 -0.61
N HIS A 612 -18.73 -0.47 -1.69
CA HIS A 612 -18.07 -1.79 -1.67
C HIS A 612 -16.54 -1.71 -1.76
N GLY A 613 -16.00 -0.62 -2.28
CA GLY A 613 -14.55 -0.39 -2.37
C GLY A 613 -14.23 1.10 -2.29
N GLY A 614 -12.94 1.41 -2.25
CA GLY A 614 -12.46 2.77 -2.24
C GLY A 614 -10.99 2.85 -2.61
N PHE A 615 -10.58 4.00 -3.12
CA PHE A 615 -9.23 4.26 -3.59
C PHE A 615 -8.86 5.72 -3.32
N VAL A 616 -7.57 6.04 -3.41
CA VAL A 616 -7.05 7.38 -3.11
C VAL A 616 -6.18 7.88 -4.25
N SER A 617 -6.46 9.09 -4.73
CA SER A 617 -5.63 9.77 -5.72
C SER A 617 -5.41 11.22 -5.30
N GLY A 618 -4.15 11.65 -5.21
CA GLY A 618 -3.80 12.93 -4.59
C GLY A 618 -4.24 12.93 -3.12
N LYS A 619 -4.82 14.02 -2.64
CA LYS A 619 -5.41 14.10 -1.28
C LYS A 619 -6.88 13.66 -1.22
N TYR A 620 -7.42 13.09 -2.28
CA TYR A 620 -8.84 12.75 -2.37
C TYR A 620 -9.09 11.25 -2.23
N GLY A 621 -9.99 10.89 -1.33
CA GLY A 621 -10.50 9.53 -1.17
C GLY A 621 -11.80 9.36 -1.93
N PHE A 622 -11.93 8.26 -2.67
CA PHE A 622 -13.07 7.94 -3.50
C PHE A 622 -13.74 6.66 -3.03
N PHE A 623 -15.07 6.63 -3.04
CA PHE A 623 -15.87 5.49 -2.60
C PHE A 623 -16.70 4.95 -3.75
N VAL A 624 -16.54 3.66 -4.01
CA VAL A 624 -17.09 2.93 -5.16
C VAL A 624 -18.53 2.51 -4.85
N PRO A 625 -19.52 2.95 -5.67
CA PRO A 625 -20.92 2.76 -5.34
C PRO A 625 -21.38 1.33 -5.62
N TYR A 626 -22.12 0.77 -4.66
CA TYR A 626 -22.72 -0.56 -4.79
C TYR A 626 -24.21 -0.56 -4.49
N PHE A 627 -24.62 -0.69 -3.23
CA PHE A 627 -26.02 -0.84 -2.84
C PHE A 627 -26.37 0.00 -1.61
N ASN A 628 -27.27 0.97 -1.74
CA ASN A 628 -27.57 1.94 -0.68
C ASN A 628 -28.63 1.48 0.35
N GLY A 629 -29.14 0.26 0.20
CA GLY A 629 -30.18 -0.32 1.06
C GLY A 629 -31.58 -0.27 0.45
N ALA A 630 -31.76 0.44 -0.66
CA ALA A 630 -32.99 0.50 -1.45
C ALA A 630 -32.74 0.06 -2.90
N THR A 631 -31.69 0.58 -3.53
CA THR A 631 -31.33 0.31 -4.92
C THR A 631 -29.81 0.24 -5.12
N PHE A 632 -29.39 -0.35 -6.24
CA PHE A 632 -28.00 -0.24 -6.68
C PHE A 632 -27.70 1.22 -7.06
N SER A 633 -26.59 1.73 -6.53
CA SER A 633 -26.16 3.11 -6.70
C SER A 633 -25.13 3.21 -7.82
N GLY A 634 -25.12 4.34 -8.53
CA GLY A 634 -24.03 4.77 -9.41
C GLY A 634 -23.36 6.06 -8.93
N LYS A 635 -23.55 6.42 -7.65
CA LYS A 635 -23.01 7.65 -7.06
C LYS A 635 -21.63 7.43 -6.45
N VAL A 636 -20.58 7.71 -7.22
CA VAL A 636 -19.21 7.73 -6.71
C VAL A 636 -19.08 8.91 -5.75
N CYS A 637 -18.64 8.66 -4.51
CA CYS A 637 -18.41 9.73 -3.53
C CYS A 637 -16.91 10.08 -3.50
N ARG A 638 -16.59 11.35 -3.32
CA ARG A 638 -15.23 11.87 -3.09
C ARG A 638 -15.21 12.70 -1.81
N ILE A 639 -14.14 12.59 -1.02
CA ILE A 639 -13.86 13.46 0.14
C ILE A 639 -12.43 13.96 0.11
N ASN A 640 -12.18 15.11 0.73
CA ASN A 640 -10.83 15.62 0.98
C ASN A 640 -10.26 14.97 2.25
N LEU A 641 -9.11 14.30 2.15
CA LEU A 641 -8.53 13.52 3.24
C LEU A 641 -7.69 14.36 4.21
N ASP A 642 -7.16 15.51 3.77
CA ASP A 642 -6.46 16.45 4.66
C ASP A 642 -7.43 17.05 5.68
N LYS A 643 -8.59 17.49 5.20
CA LYS A 643 -9.60 18.13 6.05
C LYS A 643 -10.57 17.12 6.66
N PHE A 644 -10.68 15.93 6.06
CA PHE A 644 -11.66 14.90 6.40
C PHE A 644 -13.11 15.40 6.30
N GLU A 645 -13.38 16.13 5.23
CA GLU A 645 -14.67 16.75 4.89
C GLU A 645 -14.76 16.96 3.36
N GLU A 646 -15.43 18.01 2.89
CA GLU A 646 -15.60 18.33 1.47
C GLU A 646 -16.21 17.19 0.65
N VAL A 647 -17.40 16.73 1.08
CA VAL A 647 -18.11 15.62 0.42
C VAL A 647 -18.61 16.04 -0.96
N GLN A 648 -18.29 15.26 -1.98
CA GLN A 648 -18.77 15.46 -3.35
C GLN A 648 -19.26 14.14 -3.93
N ALA A 649 -20.21 14.21 -4.87
CA ALA A 649 -20.80 13.04 -5.51
C ALA A 649 -20.81 13.18 -7.04
N LEU A 650 -20.51 12.09 -7.72
CA LEU A 650 -20.66 11.91 -9.16
C LEU A 650 -21.65 10.77 -9.43
N ASP A 651 -22.80 11.08 -10.01
CA ASP A 651 -23.86 10.13 -10.35
C ASP A 651 -23.74 9.70 -11.81
N LEU A 652 -23.12 8.54 -12.01
CA LEU A 652 -22.92 7.92 -13.33
C LEU A 652 -24.24 7.59 -14.03
N THR A 653 -25.33 7.49 -13.27
CA THR A 653 -26.64 7.06 -13.79
C THR A 653 -27.35 8.13 -14.59
N GLN A 654 -26.85 9.38 -14.49
CA GLN A 654 -27.26 10.48 -15.35
C GLN A 654 -26.67 10.39 -16.77
N LEU A 655 -25.62 9.58 -16.97
CA LEU A 655 -25.08 9.26 -18.28
C LEU A 655 -25.76 8.02 -18.88
N ASP A 656 -25.76 6.91 -18.13
CA ASP A 656 -26.48 5.68 -18.47
C ASP A 656 -26.99 5.05 -17.17
N ASN A 657 -28.30 4.81 -17.09
CA ASN A 657 -28.95 4.29 -15.89
C ASN A 657 -28.43 2.91 -15.45
N ARG A 658 -27.75 2.15 -16.32
CA ARG A 658 -27.12 0.86 -16.01
C ARG A 658 -25.80 0.97 -15.25
N LEU A 659 -25.17 2.16 -15.20
CA LEU A 659 -23.87 2.40 -14.56
C LEU A 659 -23.99 2.46 -13.03
N ARG A 660 -24.26 1.31 -12.43
CA ARG A 660 -24.52 1.11 -11.00
C ARG A 660 -23.80 -0.16 -10.55
N GLY A 661 -23.60 -0.33 -9.24
CA GLY A 661 -23.31 -1.67 -8.70
C GLY A 661 -21.89 -2.19 -8.98
N TYR A 662 -20.88 -1.42 -8.58
CA TYR A 662 -19.48 -1.78 -8.77
C TYR A 662 -18.87 -2.41 -7.52
N ALA A 663 -17.96 -3.37 -7.70
CA ALA A 663 -17.27 -4.03 -6.60
C ALA A 663 -16.00 -3.30 -6.15
N ASP A 664 -15.32 -2.60 -7.06
CA ASP A 664 -14.00 -2.04 -6.77
C ASP A 664 -13.61 -0.88 -7.69
N GLY A 665 -12.54 -0.18 -7.33
CA GLY A 665 -11.95 0.90 -8.11
C GLY A 665 -10.44 0.76 -8.19
N ILE A 666 -9.91 0.70 -9.41
CA ILE A 666 -8.50 0.45 -9.71
C ILE A 666 -7.90 1.71 -10.32
N LEU A 667 -6.75 2.15 -9.80
CA LEU A 667 -6.06 3.34 -10.32
C LEU A 667 -5.12 3.00 -11.47
N SER A 668 -4.96 3.96 -12.38
CA SER A 668 -3.84 3.93 -13.32
C SER A 668 -2.52 4.17 -12.58
N LYS A 669 -1.50 3.44 -13.00
CA LYS A 669 -0.10 3.57 -12.60
C LYS A 669 0.71 4.41 -13.58
N VAL A 670 0.06 4.99 -14.59
CA VAL A 670 0.72 5.89 -15.55
C VAL A 670 0.72 7.30 -14.96
N GLU A 671 1.90 7.89 -14.85
CA GLU A 671 2.01 9.32 -14.58
C GLU A 671 1.65 10.09 -15.84
N GLU A 672 0.57 10.86 -15.78
CA GLU A 672 0.08 11.68 -16.89
C GLU A 672 0.02 13.14 -16.45
N SER A 673 0.17 14.07 -17.41
CA SER A 673 -0.10 15.49 -17.15
C SER A 673 -1.56 15.68 -16.75
N LEU A 674 -1.76 16.31 -15.59
CA LEU A 674 -3.09 16.59 -15.06
C LEU A 674 -3.63 17.91 -15.62
N ASP A 675 -4.94 17.98 -15.84
CA ASP A 675 -5.61 19.25 -16.13
C ASP A 675 -5.67 20.15 -14.88
N GLU A 676 -5.76 19.55 -13.68
CA GLU A 676 -5.69 20.21 -12.38
C GLU A 676 -4.96 19.34 -11.34
N ASN A 677 -4.22 19.98 -10.45
CA ASN A 677 -3.46 19.27 -9.43
C ASN A 677 -4.40 18.67 -8.35
N LEU A 678 -4.20 17.38 -8.03
CA LEU A 678 -4.94 16.66 -6.99
C LEU A 678 -4.28 16.70 -5.61
N PHE A 679 -3.09 17.28 -5.47
CA PHE A 679 -2.41 17.48 -4.19
C PHE A 679 -2.60 18.90 -3.64
N ASP A 680 -2.44 19.92 -4.48
CA ASP A 680 -2.46 21.33 -4.05
C ASP A 680 -3.81 21.76 -3.50
N GLU A 681 -3.82 22.64 -2.50
CA GLU A 681 -5.03 23.35 -2.12
C GLU A 681 -5.61 24.06 -3.34
N PHE A 682 -6.90 23.84 -3.57
CA PHE A 682 -7.60 24.51 -4.65
C PHE A 682 -7.46 26.03 -4.45
N GLN A 683 -6.68 26.67 -5.31
CA GLN A 683 -6.51 28.12 -5.28
C GLN A 683 -7.66 28.76 -6.02
N ILE A 684 -8.42 29.60 -5.31
CA ILE A 684 -9.40 30.49 -5.92
C ILE A 684 -8.58 31.48 -6.76
N GLY A 685 -8.60 31.34 -8.09
CA GLY A 685 -7.93 32.29 -8.97
C GLY A 685 -8.43 33.72 -8.69
N PRO A 686 -7.62 34.78 -8.87
CA PRO A 686 -8.16 36.13 -8.81
C PRO A 686 -9.29 36.26 -9.84
N GLY A 687 -10.52 36.48 -9.35
CA GLY A 687 -11.66 36.72 -10.23
C GLY A 687 -11.40 37.96 -11.07
N THR A 688 -11.70 37.91 -12.37
CA THR A 688 -11.79 39.12 -13.18
C THR A 688 -12.82 40.03 -12.52
N THR A 689 -12.39 41.18 -12.01
CA THR A 689 -13.26 42.24 -11.47
C THR A 689 -14.05 42.96 -12.56
N ASP A 690 -13.94 42.53 -13.82
CA ASP A 690 -14.74 43.08 -14.91
C ASP A 690 -16.23 42.81 -14.63
N PRO A 691 -17.03 43.86 -14.39
CA PRO A 691 -18.45 43.70 -14.15
C PRO A 691 -19.11 43.03 -15.36
N TYR A 692 -19.99 42.07 -15.10
CA TYR A 692 -20.83 41.46 -16.11
C TYR A 692 -21.66 42.55 -16.80
N ASP A 693 -21.37 42.81 -18.08
CA ASP A 693 -22.16 43.73 -18.90
C ASP A 693 -23.44 43.01 -19.34
N TYR A 694 -24.44 43.00 -18.45
CA TYR A 694 -25.78 42.53 -18.78
C TYR A 694 -26.43 43.57 -19.72
N LYS A 695 -26.44 43.29 -21.03
CA LYS A 695 -27.45 43.91 -21.91
C LYS A 695 -28.76 43.17 -21.70
N TYR A 696 -29.69 43.82 -21.00
CA TYR A 696 -31.09 43.41 -20.83
C TYR A 696 -31.85 43.38 -22.16
#